data_AF-A0A351FXM3-F1
#
_entry.id   AF-A0A351FXM3-F1
#
_cell.length_a   1.000
_cell.length_b   1.000
_cell.length_c   1.000
_cell.angle_alpha   90.00
_cell.angle_beta   90.00
_cell.angle_gamma   90.00
#
_symmetry.space_group_name_H-M   'P 1'
#
loop_
_entity.id
_entity.type
_entity.pdbx_description
1 polymer ?
#
loop_
_entity_poly.entity_id
_entity_poly.type
_entity_poly.pdbx_seq_one_letter_code
_entity_poly.pdbx_strand_id
1 'polypeptide(L)'
;MRAAIEHQPLLQLYQTMLTARLVDEAEVELTKRGAAHFHVSGSGHEATAALAEFLSPDDWLHCHYRDKALMLARGLTPKHFFDSLLCNDDSSSHGRRMNAFFSDRELHLLSMVCPVGNSALQSVGVAAAVKDRATHPVVVCSVGDGTTQQGEFMEGCAEAWREQLPVLFLIQDNGLAISTSTQGKLLYQQVAASSFCGVPIQRVSGCDAVATREAFQAVIAEMRASRQPTCIVLDVERLASHTNADDQTVYRSSEAIEAARTSGDPILNLQQTLLDGGVSEASLSAIQDHVAIQVAEAQNAALNGGKPSVSVTVKQPIPIELTHPSREKRGAEASGELTMREALRDVLADHLQRDPRVTLFGQDIEDPKGDVFGVTRTLSTQFGERVKNAPLTESTIVGVSIGRALAGERPVAFLQFADFLPLAYNQIVSELGTMYWRTAGAWSSPVILMIACGGYRPGLGPFHAQTFDSAMAQVPGIDVLMPSTAADAAGMLNAAFLTARPTIFLYPKACLNDPQHRTSSDVAGQFVPVGVSRKVRSGDEITLVGWGNTVNVCEQVAATLAESGAEADVIDLRSLSPWDQRAVISSAEKTARLLVVHEDNQTSGFGAEVLATVAEQARVPVSMERVARPDTHIPCNFANQLEVLPSYERVLTAAARLLDFEIDWQEPEPEEEGVYFVEAVGSGPADEAVVVCELFVQPGQTVQPGDVVASLEATKSVFELTSAASGIVEQVLVNEGDTIAVGKPLVRLQLDAEVETTDACEVTQAIAKLRRVADKKNLAVRTKRTEHRAFDVGISSIAIAQGSRIVPNEELAAFQPDRGSTDISRRTGIESRRWICQGEDAVSLAAKACWEVLDQEQLIVDDIDLVVCATTSPQVMTPSMACHVLSQLSGGNAETSIQAYDINAACSGYLYSLQAGYDYLQSDPEGRVLVVTAEVLSPLLDLKDFDTSILFGDATSATVLYGEAHCDRSRAWVHRPKLSARGDVGQTLSVPFLNDGYIKMKGQKVFSEAVRSMISSLTRTCRDRGIAVDDLEMIVPHQANQRIIDAIQSRVAPRVFSNIRHHGNTSSTSIPLCLRDVLPNSRRGQKLGLCAFGGGFTFGAGILEIN
;
A
#
# COMPACT_ATOMS: atom_id res chain seq x y z
N MET A 1 46.85 10.47 53.96
CA MET A 1 46.34 11.65 53.23
C MET A 1 47.06 11.88 51.90
N ARG A 2 48.40 11.99 51.83
CA ARG A 2 49.14 12.23 50.58
C ARG A 2 49.04 11.08 49.55
N ALA A 3 49.27 9.83 49.99
CA ALA A 3 49.11 8.64 49.13
C ALA A 3 47.65 8.42 48.64
N ALA A 4 46.66 8.78 49.46
CA ALA A 4 45.24 8.66 49.08
C ALA A 4 44.81 9.66 47.99
N ILE A 5 45.49 10.82 47.89
CA ILE A 5 45.25 11.81 46.82
C ILE A 5 45.93 11.35 45.52
N GLU A 6 47.12 10.76 45.61
CA GLU A 6 47.88 10.27 44.47
C GLU A 6 47.23 9.03 43.80
N HIS A 7 46.63 8.13 44.59
CA HIS A 7 45.94 6.94 44.11
C HIS A 7 44.43 7.11 43.87
N GLN A 8 43.90 8.33 43.94
CA GLN A 8 42.45 8.58 43.86
C GLN A 8 41.77 7.97 42.62
N PRO A 9 42.32 8.06 41.39
CA PRO A 9 41.72 7.41 40.22
C PRO A 9 41.65 5.88 40.33
N LEU A 10 42.70 5.25 40.88
CA LEU A 10 42.75 3.80 41.08
C LEU A 10 41.79 3.33 42.20
N LEU A 11 41.58 4.15 43.23
CA LEU A 11 40.58 3.87 44.28
C LEU A 11 39.15 3.92 43.72
N GLN A 12 38.85 4.88 42.83
CA GLN A 12 37.54 4.96 42.17
C GLN A 12 37.31 3.79 41.20
N LEU A 13 38.34 3.39 40.46
CA LEU A 13 38.32 2.18 39.63
C LEU A 13 38.06 0.94 40.49
N TYR A 14 38.82 0.77 41.59
CA TYR A 14 38.63 -0.33 42.55
C TYR A 14 37.20 -0.37 43.10
N GLN A 15 36.66 0.77 43.55
CA GLN A 15 35.29 0.86 44.03
C GLN A 15 34.27 0.42 42.98
N THR A 16 34.45 0.82 41.72
CA THR A 16 33.53 0.49 40.63
C THR A 16 33.58 -0.99 40.26
N MET A 17 34.79 -1.55 40.16
CA MET A 17 35.00 -2.99 39.93
C MET A 17 34.39 -3.83 41.06
N LEU A 18 34.61 -3.43 42.31
CA LEU A 18 34.04 -4.08 43.48
C LEU A 18 32.51 -3.99 43.50
N THR A 19 31.94 -2.84 43.12
CA THR A 19 30.49 -2.67 42.98
C THR A 19 29.92 -3.65 41.95
N ALA A 20 30.58 -3.81 40.81
CA ALA A 20 30.17 -4.78 39.79
C ALA A 20 30.16 -6.21 40.34
N ARG A 21 31.21 -6.62 41.07
CA ARG A 21 31.31 -7.96 41.68
C ARG A 21 30.23 -8.20 42.74
N LEU A 22 30.01 -7.26 43.64
CA LEU A 22 29.01 -7.40 44.70
C LEU A 22 27.58 -7.42 44.14
N VAL A 23 27.30 -6.66 43.07
CA VAL A 23 26.04 -6.80 42.32
C VAL A 23 25.93 -8.21 41.73
N ASP A 24 26.96 -8.72 41.06
CA ASP A 24 26.99 -10.08 40.49
C ASP A 24 26.68 -11.17 41.51
N GLU A 25 27.34 -11.12 42.67
CA GLU A 25 27.11 -12.06 43.77
C GLU A 25 25.67 -11.99 44.32
N ALA A 26 25.13 -10.78 44.46
CA ALA A 26 23.75 -10.57 44.88
C ALA A 26 22.75 -11.10 43.85
N GLU A 27 22.99 -10.92 42.55
CA GLU A 27 22.14 -11.47 41.48
C GLU A 27 22.18 -13.01 41.45
N VAL A 28 23.35 -13.62 41.69
CA VAL A 28 23.49 -15.08 41.86
C VAL A 28 22.63 -15.56 43.03
N GLU A 29 22.68 -14.89 44.18
CA GLU A 29 21.90 -15.26 45.35
C GLU A 29 20.38 -15.11 45.11
N LEU A 30 19.95 -14.02 44.46
CA LEU A 30 18.56 -13.82 44.06
C LEU A 30 18.06 -14.96 43.16
N THR A 31 18.92 -15.45 42.27
CA THR A 31 18.61 -16.56 41.37
C THR A 31 18.54 -17.88 42.13
N LYS A 32 19.48 -18.16 43.04
CA LYS A 32 19.50 -19.38 43.87
C LYS A 32 18.27 -19.53 44.76
N ARG A 33 17.74 -18.43 45.30
CA ARG A 33 16.51 -18.44 46.11
C ARG A 33 15.21 -18.39 45.30
N GLY A 34 15.30 -18.38 43.96
CA GLY A 34 14.15 -18.37 43.06
C GLY A 34 13.45 -17.02 42.90
N ALA A 35 14.07 -15.91 43.30
CA ALA A 35 13.52 -14.56 43.10
C ALA A 35 13.75 -14.03 41.67
N ALA A 36 14.76 -14.57 40.98
CA ALA A 36 15.05 -14.34 39.57
C ALA A 36 15.25 -15.68 38.85
N HIS A 37 15.12 -15.68 37.52
CA HIS A 37 15.14 -16.93 36.73
C HIS A 37 16.46 -17.18 36.01
N PHE A 38 17.11 -16.13 35.53
CA PHE A 38 18.30 -16.22 34.68
C PHE A 38 19.30 -15.13 35.04
N HIS A 39 20.58 -15.52 35.12
CA HIS A 39 21.68 -14.62 35.45
C HIS A 39 22.91 -14.97 34.61
N VAL A 40 23.60 -13.92 34.15
CA VAL A 40 24.84 -14.00 33.38
C VAL A 40 25.90 -13.23 34.15
N SER A 41 26.92 -13.95 34.62
CA SER A 41 27.96 -13.36 35.46
C SER A 41 28.96 -12.54 34.63
N GLY A 42 29.31 -11.36 35.13
CA GLY A 42 30.42 -10.53 34.62
C GLY A 42 31.74 -10.74 35.36
N SER A 43 31.81 -11.70 36.29
CA SER A 43 32.96 -11.88 37.18
C SER A 43 34.24 -12.26 36.42
N GLY A 44 35.31 -11.46 36.62
CA GLY A 44 36.61 -11.55 35.96
C GLY A 44 36.81 -10.58 34.79
N HIS A 45 35.76 -9.86 34.38
CA HIS A 45 35.78 -8.88 33.29
C HIS A 45 35.82 -7.42 33.81
N GLU A 46 36.06 -7.20 35.11
CA GLU A 46 35.82 -5.90 35.75
C GLU A 46 36.78 -4.78 35.31
N ALA A 47 37.97 -5.12 34.83
CA ALA A 47 38.95 -4.13 34.35
C ALA A 47 38.44 -3.29 33.15
N THR A 48 37.37 -3.74 32.48
CA THR A 48 36.66 -2.95 31.45
C THR A 48 36.18 -1.58 31.97
N ALA A 49 35.93 -1.43 33.28
CA ALA A 49 35.58 -0.16 33.92
C ALA A 49 36.61 0.96 33.68
N ALA A 50 37.89 0.60 33.49
CA ALA A 50 38.96 1.57 33.27
C ALA A 50 38.79 2.39 31.98
N LEU A 51 38.04 1.88 31.00
CA LEU A 51 37.81 2.58 29.74
C LEU A 51 37.00 3.86 29.93
N ALA A 52 36.04 3.87 30.85
CA ALA A 52 35.09 4.97 31.02
C ALA A 52 35.75 6.32 31.36
N GLU A 53 36.91 6.31 32.01
CA GLU A 53 37.67 7.52 32.35
C GLU A 53 38.08 8.34 31.11
N PHE A 54 38.26 7.68 29.97
CA PHE A 54 38.72 8.29 28.72
C PHE A 54 37.58 8.57 27.73
N LEU A 55 36.35 8.20 28.09
CA LEU A 55 35.15 8.47 27.30
C LEU A 55 34.49 9.78 27.72
N SER A 56 34.21 10.62 26.74
CA SER A 56 33.35 11.80 26.82
C SER A 56 31.85 11.40 26.78
N PRO A 57 30.94 12.32 27.16
CA PRO A 57 29.50 12.10 26.99
C PRO A 57 29.07 11.82 25.55
N ASP A 58 29.81 12.30 24.55
CA ASP A 58 29.47 12.14 23.13
C ASP A 58 29.89 10.80 22.52
N ASP A 59 30.64 9.97 23.26
CA ASP A 59 31.01 8.63 22.79
C ASP A 59 29.87 7.63 22.97
N TRP A 60 29.85 6.61 22.11
CA TRP A 60 28.75 5.64 22.00
C TRP A 60 29.23 4.24 22.33
N LEU A 61 28.40 3.45 23.02
CA LEU A 61 28.81 2.15 23.55
C LEU A 61 27.81 1.07 23.15
N HIS A 62 28.26 0.16 22.29
CA HIS A 62 27.68 -1.17 22.11
C HIS A 62 28.40 -2.13 23.06
N CYS A 63 27.81 -2.35 24.24
CA CYS A 63 28.39 -3.17 25.29
C CYS A 63 28.17 -4.68 25.05
N HIS A 64 29.10 -5.47 25.57
CA HIS A 64 28.93 -6.91 25.76
C HIS A 64 28.10 -7.17 27.01
N TYR A 65 27.39 -8.29 27.08
CA TYR A 65 26.57 -8.63 28.25
C TYR A 65 27.43 -8.88 29.52
N ARG A 66 28.76 -8.95 29.42
CA ARG A 66 29.69 -9.00 30.56
C ARG A 66 30.24 -7.64 31.00
N ASP A 67 29.92 -6.55 30.29
CA ASP A 67 30.42 -5.18 30.57
C ASP A 67 29.73 -4.48 31.75
N LYS A 68 29.33 -5.24 32.78
CA LYS A 68 28.69 -4.67 33.98
C LYS A 68 29.53 -3.56 34.60
N ALA A 69 30.84 -3.78 34.72
CA ALA A 69 31.75 -2.81 35.31
C ALA A 69 31.92 -1.55 34.44
N LEU A 70 32.02 -1.70 33.11
CA LEU A 70 32.04 -0.57 32.17
C LEU A 70 30.73 0.24 32.21
N MET A 71 29.57 -0.43 32.25
CA MET A 71 28.27 0.25 32.32
C MET A 71 28.07 0.99 33.65
N LEU A 72 28.52 0.43 34.77
CA LEU A 72 28.57 1.13 36.08
C LEU A 72 29.48 2.36 36.00
N ALA A 73 30.69 2.20 35.46
CA ALA A 73 31.64 3.30 35.29
C ALA A 73 31.12 4.41 34.37
N ARG A 74 30.30 4.05 33.37
CA ARG A 74 29.65 4.99 32.46
C ARG A 74 28.51 5.79 33.13
N GLY A 75 27.88 5.24 34.16
CA GLY A 75 26.86 5.96 34.94
C GLY A 75 25.61 5.15 35.30
N LEU A 76 25.49 3.87 34.93
CA LEU A 76 24.40 3.04 35.45
C LEU A 76 24.56 2.85 36.96
N THR A 77 23.44 2.70 37.67
CA THR A 77 23.42 2.43 39.10
C THR A 77 23.25 0.94 39.39
N PRO A 78 23.63 0.44 40.58
CA PRO A 78 23.34 -0.93 40.99
C PRO A 78 21.85 -1.32 40.86
N LYS A 79 20.93 -0.37 41.08
CA LYS A 79 19.49 -0.62 40.97
C LYS A 79 19.09 -1.02 39.56
N HIS A 80 19.67 -0.41 38.53
CA HIS A 80 19.37 -0.75 37.13
C HIS A 80 19.62 -2.24 36.84
N PHE A 81 20.70 -2.81 37.39
CA PHE A 81 21.03 -4.23 37.22
C PHE A 81 19.98 -5.13 37.88
N PHE A 82 19.59 -4.82 39.11
CA PHE A 82 18.54 -5.57 39.80
C PHE A 82 17.16 -5.42 39.16
N ASP A 83 16.79 -4.23 38.67
CA ASP A 83 15.52 -4.04 37.94
C ASP A 83 15.48 -4.89 36.66
N SER A 84 16.61 -4.99 35.95
CA SER A 84 16.73 -5.86 34.77
C SER A 84 16.68 -7.35 35.13
N LEU A 85 17.36 -7.77 36.20
CA LEU A 85 17.32 -9.16 36.68
C LEU A 85 15.90 -9.58 37.08
N LEU A 86 15.18 -8.70 37.78
CA LEU A 86 13.82 -8.95 38.28
C LEU A 86 12.72 -8.67 37.24
N CYS A 87 13.11 -8.18 36.05
CA CYS A 87 12.20 -7.73 34.99
C CYS A 87 11.17 -6.69 35.48
N ASN A 88 11.62 -5.73 36.28
CA ASN A 88 10.78 -4.64 36.80
C ASN A 88 10.39 -3.64 35.71
N ASP A 89 9.33 -2.88 35.96
CA ASP A 89 8.87 -1.79 35.06
C ASP A 89 9.91 -0.68 34.93
N ASP A 90 10.68 -0.40 36.01
CA ASP A 90 11.76 0.59 36.03
C ASP A 90 12.99 0.18 35.20
N SER A 91 13.05 -1.06 34.69
CA SER A 91 14.17 -1.47 33.84
C SER A 91 14.13 -0.76 32.49
N SER A 92 15.29 -0.58 31.85
CA SER A 92 15.42 0.04 30.51
C SER A 92 14.58 -0.60 29.38
N SER A 93 13.98 -1.76 29.63
CA SER A 93 13.11 -2.46 28.68
C SER A 93 11.68 -2.66 29.19
N HIS A 94 11.36 -2.17 30.39
CA HIS A 94 10.10 -2.45 31.09
C HIS A 94 9.81 -3.96 31.16
N GLY A 95 10.82 -4.75 31.53
CA GLY A 95 10.73 -6.20 31.71
C GLY A 95 10.64 -7.02 30.42
N ARG A 96 10.89 -6.44 29.24
CA ARG A 96 10.79 -7.15 27.95
C ARG A 96 12.06 -7.90 27.56
N ARG A 97 13.21 -7.54 28.13
CA ARG A 97 14.49 -8.18 27.83
C ARG A 97 15.00 -9.03 28.99
N MET A 98 15.85 -9.96 28.63
CA MET A 98 16.62 -10.76 29.58
C MET A 98 17.59 -9.88 30.38
N ASN A 99 17.99 -10.35 31.56
CA ASN A 99 19.02 -9.70 32.37
C ASN A 99 20.33 -9.52 31.57
N ALA A 100 21.11 -8.50 31.90
CA ALA A 100 22.34 -8.08 31.19
C ALA A 100 22.15 -7.32 29.87
N PHE A 101 20.92 -7.18 29.35
CA PHE A 101 20.62 -6.45 28.11
C PHE A 101 20.12 -5.05 28.47
N PHE A 102 21.05 -4.11 28.63
CA PHE A 102 20.76 -2.73 28.99
C PHE A 102 20.79 -1.81 27.78
N SER A 103 20.12 -0.67 27.91
CA SER A 103 20.26 0.45 27.00
C SER A 103 19.87 1.72 27.71
N ASP A 104 20.56 2.82 27.41
CA ASP A 104 20.30 4.12 28.01
C ASP A 104 20.68 5.20 26.99
N ARG A 105 19.72 6.06 26.67
CA ARG A 105 19.91 7.07 25.63
C ARG A 105 20.76 8.25 26.10
N GLU A 106 20.66 8.62 27.38
CA GLU A 106 21.43 9.73 27.95
C GLU A 106 22.91 9.36 28.07
N LEU A 107 23.20 8.09 28.34
CA LEU A 107 24.56 7.58 28.44
C LEU A 107 25.15 7.07 27.10
N HIS A 108 24.38 7.13 26.01
CA HIS A 108 24.68 6.51 24.71
C HIS A 108 25.05 5.01 24.82
N LEU A 109 24.33 4.27 25.67
CA LEU A 109 24.38 2.83 25.78
C LEU A 109 23.33 2.22 24.82
N LEU A 110 23.80 1.63 23.73
CA LEU A 110 22.91 1.04 22.72
C LEU A 110 22.35 -0.30 23.17
N SER A 111 21.15 -0.61 22.68
CA SER A 111 20.52 -1.91 22.91
C SER A 111 21.25 -3.02 22.16
N MET A 112 21.46 -4.15 22.84
CA MET A 112 21.98 -5.39 22.26
C MET A 112 20.91 -6.50 22.16
N VAL A 113 21.24 -7.60 21.47
CA VAL A 113 20.42 -8.83 21.31
C VAL A 113 21.23 -10.10 21.52
N CYS A 114 20.56 -11.24 21.69
CA CYS A 114 21.21 -12.53 21.91
C CYS A 114 22.01 -13.06 20.70
N PRO A 115 21.56 -12.87 19.43
CA PRO A 115 22.42 -13.07 18.27
C PRO A 115 23.67 -12.18 18.36
N VAL A 116 24.78 -12.77 18.79
CA VAL A 116 26.04 -12.05 18.95
C VAL A 116 26.60 -11.66 17.58
N GLY A 117 27.32 -10.53 17.51
CA GLY A 117 27.92 -10.02 16.27
C GLY A 117 27.10 -8.91 15.61
N ASN A 118 25.78 -8.89 15.78
CA ASN A 118 24.89 -7.91 15.14
C ASN A 118 25.26 -6.44 15.41
N SER A 119 25.67 -6.14 16.64
CA SER A 119 26.04 -4.80 17.08
C SER A 119 27.30 -4.26 16.40
N ALA A 120 28.15 -5.11 15.80
CA ALA A 120 29.35 -4.66 15.10
C ALA A 120 28.98 -3.74 13.92
N LEU A 121 28.05 -4.16 13.06
CA LEU A 121 27.60 -3.36 11.92
C LEU A 121 26.86 -2.08 12.35
N GLN A 122 26.09 -2.14 13.45
CA GLN A 122 25.45 -0.95 14.00
C GLN A 122 26.47 0.04 14.55
N SER A 123 27.52 -0.43 15.22
CA SER A 123 28.58 0.43 15.75
C SER A 123 29.31 1.19 14.64
N VAL A 124 29.50 0.53 13.50
CA VAL A 124 30.04 1.14 12.27
C VAL A 124 29.08 2.22 11.74
N GLY A 125 27.78 1.94 11.69
CA GLY A 125 26.77 2.91 11.28
C GLY A 125 26.71 4.14 12.19
N VAL A 126 26.76 3.94 13.52
CA VAL A 126 26.85 5.05 14.48
C VAL A 126 28.12 5.85 14.21
N ALA A 127 29.27 5.18 14.06
CA ALA A 127 30.55 5.84 13.82
C ALA A 127 30.55 6.67 12.53
N ALA A 128 29.95 6.16 11.45
CA ALA A 128 29.78 6.91 10.21
C ALA A 128 28.97 8.20 10.40
N ALA A 129 27.86 8.13 11.15
CA ALA A 129 26.99 9.29 11.40
C ALA A 129 27.60 10.33 12.36
N VAL A 130 28.56 9.94 13.21
CA VAL A 130 29.15 10.84 14.21
C VAL A 130 30.60 11.24 13.93
N LYS A 131 31.24 10.65 12.92
CA LYS A 131 32.69 10.81 12.64
C LYS A 131 33.13 12.26 12.56
N ASP A 132 32.36 13.09 11.89
CA ASP A 132 32.69 14.49 11.59
C ASP A 132 32.20 15.49 12.64
N ARG A 133 31.65 15.01 13.78
CA ARG A 133 31.28 15.89 14.89
C ARG A 133 32.53 16.50 15.51
N ALA A 134 32.46 17.79 15.85
CA ALA A 134 33.58 18.56 16.41
C ALA A 134 34.13 17.99 17.73
N THR A 135 33.35 17.18 18.45
CA THR A 135 33.78 16.54 19.70
C THR A 135 34.58 15.26 19.49
N HIS A 136 34.80 14.87 18.23
CA HIS A 136 35.56 13.68 17.83
C HIS A 136 35.14 12.43 18.61
N PRO A 137 33.84 12.06 18.57
CA PRO A 137 33.35 10.90 19.30
C PRO A 137 33.99 9.61 18.77
N VAL A 138 34.13 8.64 19.68
CA VAL A 138 34.56 7.27 19.46
C VAL A 138 33.36 6.36 19.71
N VAL A 139 33.27 5.26 18.96
CA VAL A 139 32.24 4.24 19.16
C VAL A 139 32.90 2.97 19.67
N VAL A 140 32.48 2.49 20.84
CA VAL A 140 32.97 1.25 21.43
C VAL A 140 32.06 0.11 21.00
N CYS A 141 32.64 -0.92 20.38
CA CYS A 141 31.99 -2.20 20.08
C CYS A 141 32.65 -3.29 20.91
N SER A 142 32.04 -3.62 22.04
CA SER A 142 32.55 -4.61 22.97
C SER A 142 31.91 -5.98 22.71
N VAL A 143 32.74 -7.01 22.58
CA VAL A 143 32.32 -8.37 22.25
C VAL A 143 33.14 -9.41 23.01
N GLY A 144 32.61 -10.62 23.18
CA GLY A 144 33.40 -11.76 23.65
C GLY A 144 34.21 -12.40 22.51
N ASP A 145 35.33 -13.04 22.84
CA ASP A 145 36.17 -13.82 21.91
C ASP A 145 35.40 -14.74 20.96
N GLY A 146 34.43 -15.51 21.47
CA GLY A 146 33.61 -16.40 20.63
C GLY A 146 32.82 -15.66 19.54
N THR A 147 32.47 -14.39 19.77
CA THR A 147 31.67 -13.55 18.85
C THR A 147 32.45 -13.18 17.60
N THR A 148 33.78 -13.14 17.65
CA THR A 148 34.60 -12.69 16.53
C THR A 148 34.60 -13.66 15.35
N GLN A 149 33.99 -14.84 15.52
CA GLN A 149 33.76 -15.83 14.47
C GLN A 149 32.49 -15.55 13.64
N GLN A 150 31.65 -14.59 14.05
CA GLN A 150 30.44 -14.23 13.32
C GLN A 150 30.77 -13.38 12.09
N GLY A 151 30.14 -13.69 10.95
CA GLY A 151 30.38 -12.98 9.69
C GLY A 151 30.16 -11.46 9.82
N GLU A 152 29.11 -11.05 10.51
CA GLU A 152 28.78 -9.63 10.72
C GLU A 152 29.84 -8.86 11.54
N PHE A 153 30.57 -9.54 12.44
CA PHE A 153 31.71 -8.93 13.13
C PHE A 153 32.88 -8.68 12.17
N MET A 154 33.16 -9.66 11.31
CA MET A 154 34.22 -9.55 10.31
C MET A 154 33.91 -8.45 9.29
N GLU A 155 32.66 -8.40 8.83
CA GLU A 155 32.16 -7.32 7.97
C GLU A 155 32.27 -5.95 8.65
N GLY A 156 31.89 -5.84 9.92
CA GLY A 156 32.03 -4.60 10.69
C GLY A 156 33.47 -4.10 10.79
N CYS A 157 34.43 -4.99 11.07
CA CYS A 157 35.85 -4.64 11.05
C CYS A 157 36.30 -4.14 9.66
N ALA A 158 35.90 -4.85 8.61
CA ALA A 158 36.26 -4.50 7.23
C ALA A 158 35.65 -3.15 6.80
N GLU A 159 34.40 -2.88 7.18
CA GLU A 159 33.71 -1.62 6.91
C GLU A 159 34.35 -0.45 7.65
N ALA A 160 34.60 -0.61 8.95
CA ALA A 160 35.25 0.41 9.76
C ALA A 160 36.63 0.79 9.20
N TRP A 161 37.39 -0.20 8.73
CA TRP A 161 38.67 0.06 8.08
C TRP A 161 38.50 0.76 6.73
N ARG A 162 37.57 0.31 5.87
CA ARG A 162 37.37 0.89 4.55
C ARG A 162 36.96 2.36 4.61
N GLU A 163 36.07 2.69 5.53
CA GLU A 163 35.54 4.04 5.72
C GLU A 163 36.35 4.89 6.73
N GLN A 164 37.42 4.31 7.29
CA GLN A 164 38.28 4.94 8.31
C GLN A 164 37.42 5.50 9.45
N LEU A 165 36.67 4.64 10.12
CA LEU A 165 35.70 5.01 11.16
C LEU A 165 36.30 4.76 12.56
N PRO A 166 36.10 5.67 13.53
CA PRO A 166 36.70 5.59 14.87
C PRO A 166 35.97 4.58 15.78
N VAL A 167 35.96 3.30 15.38
CA VAL A 167 35.38 2.19 16.15
C VAL A 167 36.47 1.48 16.95
N LEU A 168 36.26 1.37 18.27
CA LEU A 168 37.08 0.54 19.15
C LEU A 168 36.43 -0.83 19.27
N PHE A 169 37.01 -1.84 18.64
CA PHE A 169 36.62 -3.23 18.84
C PHE A 169 37.28 -3.77 20.11
N LEU A 170 36.53 -3.82 21.21
CA LEU A 170 37.01 -4.34 22.50
C LEU A 170 36.63 -5.82 22.60
N ILE A 171 37.58 -6.70 22.36
CA ILE A 171 37.39 -8.14 22.43
C ILE A 171 37.80 -8.62 23.82
N GLN A 172 36.85 -9.16 24.58
CA GLN A 172 37.09 -9.73 25.90
C GLN A 172 37.34 -11.23 25.76
N ASP A 173 38.63 -11.61 25.82
CA ASP A 173 39.09 -12.97 25.60
C ASP A 173 39.29 -13.70 26.94
N ASN A 174 38.30 -14.52 27.29
CA ASN A 174 38.38 -15.44 28.44
C ASN A 174 38.68 -16.89 28.02
N GLY A 175 39.05 -17.11 26.75
CA GLY A 175 39.38 -18.42 26.21
C GLY A 175 38.20 -19.38 26.03
N LEU A 176 36.94 -18.93 26.22
CA LEU A 176 35.76 -19.80 26.27
C LEU A 176 34.52 -19.20 25.59
N ALA A 177 34.03 -19.87 24.54
CA ALA A 177 32.71 -19.68 23.97
C ALA A 177 31.72 -20.67 24.61
N ILE A 178 30.96 -20.22 25.61
CA ILE A 178 30.11 -21.07 26.46
C ILE A 178 30.99 -22.11 27.18
N SER A 179 30.95 -23.38 26.77
CA SER A 179 31.78 -24.48 27.28
C SER A 179 32.93 -24.86 26.34
N THR A 180 32.99 -24.24 25.17
CA THR A 180 33.96 -24.57 24.13
C THR A 180 35.19 -23.68 24.25
N SER A 181 36.36 -24.30 24.44
CA SER A 181 37.64 -23.57 24.34
C SER A 181 37.78 -22.90 22.97
N THR A 182 38.14 -21.61 22.96
CA THR A 182 38.35 -20.83 21.74
C THR A 182 39.77 -20.95 21.19
N GLN A 183 40.67 -21.62 21.92
CA GLN A 183 42.05 -21.85 21.49
C GLN A 183 42.12 -22.48 20.09
N GLY A 184 42.83 -21.82 19.17
CA GLY A 184 43.02 -22.25 17.80
C GLY A 184 41.83 -22.01 16.87
N LYS A 185 40.77 -21.36 17.36
CA LYS A 185 39.54 -21.06 16.57
C LYS A 185 39.41 -19.60 16.20
N LEU A 186 40.13 -18.71 16.89
CA LEU A 186 40.01 -17.27 16.68
C LEU A 186 41.01 -16.78 15.64
N LEU A 187 40.58 -15.86 14.79
CA LEU A 187 41.38 -15.32 13.69
C LEU A 187 42.65 -14.62 14.19
N TYR A 188 42.57 -13.94 15.34
CA TYR A 188 43.70 -13.20 15.93
C TYR A 188 44.60 -14.06 16.84
N GLN A 189 44.31 -15.35 17.02
CA GLN A 189 45.15 -16.28 17.78
C GLN A 189 46.26 -16.94 16.95
N GLN A 190 46.25 -16.79 15.62
CA GLN A 190 47.38 -17.22 14.80
C GLN A 190 48.60 -16.33 15.12
N VAL A 191 49.73 -16.95 15.42
CA VAL A 191 50.91 -16.32 16.04
C VAL A 191 51.31 -15.04 15.28
N ALA A 192 51.25 -13.90 15.98
CA ALA A 192 51.70 -12.56 15.53
C ALA A 192 50.77 -11.75 14.60
N ALA A 193 49.45 -11.99 14.58
CA ALA A 193 48.53 -11.05 13.91
C ALA A 193 48.56 -9.67 14.60
N SER A 194 49.20 -8.68 13.97
CA SER A 194 49.24 -7.28 14.42
C SER A 194 48.04 -6.46 13.93
N SER A 195 47.21 -7.04 13.05
CA SER A 195 45.99 -6.44 12.55
C SER A 195 45.00 -7.51 12.04
N PHE A 196 43.73 -7.14 11.92
CA PHE A 196 42.68 -7.92 11.27
C PHE A 196 41.92 -7.04 10.28
N CYS A 197 41.85 -7.45 9.01
CA CYS A 197 41.28 -6.63 7.92
C CYS A 197 41.86 -5.21 7.83
N GLY A 198 43.12 -5.01 8.25
CA GLY A 198 43.79 -3.71 8.34
C GLY A 198 43.61 -2.99 9.68
N VAL A 199 42.62 -3.37 10.50
CA VAL A 199 42.41 -2.81 11.84
C VAL A 199 43.55 -3.25 12.78
N PRO A 200 44.34 -2.34 13.37
CA PRO A 200 45.42 -2.68 14.29
C PRO A 200 44.89 -3.42 15.53
N ILE A 201 45.63 -4.43 16.00
CA ILE A 201 45.31 -5.20 17.21
C ILE A 201 46.36 -4.95 18.28
N GLN A 202 45.91 -4.57 19.47
CA GLN A 202 46.72 -4.53 20.69
C GLN A 202 46.21 -5.56 21.69
N ARG A 203 47.11 -6.39 22.24
CA ARG A 203 46.77 -7.32 23.32
C ARG A 203 47.13 -6.72 24.67
N VAL A 204 46.23 -6.83 25.65
CA VAL A 204 46.36 -6.24 26.98
C VAL A 204 45.86 -7.24 28.02
N SER A 205 46.56 -7.39 29.13
CA SER A 205 46.07 -8.24 30.23
C SER A 205 44.98 -7.52 31.01
N GLY A 206 43.76 -8.04 30.95
CA GLY A 206 42.62 -7.59 31.75
C GLY A 206 42.71 -8.01 33.23
N CYS A 207 43.64 -8.89 33.60
CA CYS A 207 43.93 -9.22 34.99
C CYS A 207 44.76 -8.12 35.70
N ASP A 208 45.38 -7.21 34.96
CA ASP A 208 46.10 -6.04 35.46
C ASP A 208 45.33 -4.76 35.09
N ALA A 209 44.57 -4.25 36.06
CA ALA A 209 43.72 -3.07 35.87
C ALA A 209 44.53 -1.78 35.61
N VAL A 210 45.78 -1.69 36.09
CA VAL A 210 46.63 -0.51 35.87
C VAL A 210 47.14 -0.51 34.43
N ALA A 211 47.69 -1.63 33.98
CA ALA A 211 48.13 -1.78 32.58
C ALA A 211 46.97 -1.62 31.59
N THR A 212 45.78 -2.14 31.94
CA THR A 212 44.55 -1.97 31.16
C THR A 212 44.18 -0.49 31.01
N ARG A 213 44.20 0.27 32.11
CA ARG A 213 43.91 1.70 32.10
C ARG A 213 44.89 2.49 31.23
N GLU A 214 46.19 2.22 31.35
CA GLU A 214 47.23 2.88 30.53
C GLU A 214 47.05 2.60 29.03
N ALA A 215 46.72 1.35 28.67
CA ALA A 215 46.45 0.98 27.29
C ALA A 215 45.22 1.70 26.72
N PHE A 216 44.12 1.76 27.48
CA PHE A 216 42.91 2.49 27.05
C PHE A 216 43.18 3.98 26.86
N GLN A 217 43.96 4.61 27.75
CA GLN A 217 44.34 6.01 27.61
C GLN A 217 45.04 6.27 26.27
N ALA A 218 46.06 5.45 25.97
CA ALA A 218 46.85 5.60 24.75
C ALA A 218 46.01 5.38 23.49
N VAL A 219 45.20 4.31 23.46
CA VAL A 219 44.37 3.95 22.29
C VAL A 219 43.30 5.00 22.03
N ILE A 220 42.56 5.45 23.06
CA ILE A 220 41.51 6.47 22.86
C ILE A 220 42.10 7.81 22.42
N ALA A 221 43.24 8.21 22.97
CA ALA A 221 43.92 9.43 22.54
C ALA A 221 44.32 9.36 21.05
N GLU A 222 44.91 8.24 20.62
CA GLU A 222 45.29 8.01 19.24
C GLU A 222 44.07 7.97 18.31
N MET A 223 43.01 7.25 18.67
CA MET A 223 41.78 7.17 17.86
C MET A 223 41.10 8.53 17.68
N ARG A 224 41.12 9.41 18.69
CA ARG A 224 40.60 10.78 18.55
C ARG A 224 41.44 11.63 17.60
N ALA A 225 42.74 11.37 17.50
CA ALA A 225 43.67 12.07 16.61
C ALA A 225 43.60 11.52 15.17
N SER A 226 43.71 10.20 14.99
CA SER A 226 43.76 9.54 13.68
C SER A 226 42.38 9.36 13.05
N ARG A 227 41.32 9.28 13.87
CA ARG A 227 39.95 8.92 13.47
C ARG A 227 39.85 7.52 12.84
N GLN A 228 40.81 6.64 13.11
CA GLN A 228 40.88 5.27 12.59
C GLN A 228 40.32 4.24 13.58
N PRO A 229 39.86 3.07 13.11
CA PRO A 229 39.44 1.99 14.00
C PRO A 229 40.64 1.34 14.67
N THR A 230 40.42 0.75 15.84
CA THR A 230 41.44 -0.05 16.55
C THR A 230 40.78 -1.20 17.27
N CYS A 231 41.52 -2.28 17.46
CA CYS A 231 41.09 -3.47 18.18
C CYS A 231 41.96 -3.66 19.43
N ILE A 232 41.31 -3.88 20.58
CA ILE A 232 41.97 -4.33 21.81
C ILE A 232 41.46 -5.74 22.12
N VAL A 233 42.39 -6.70 22.19
CA VAL A 233 42.12 -8.01 22.77
C VAL A 233 42.52 -7.93 24.24
N LEU A 234 41.52 -7.88 25.11
CA LEU A 234 41.66 -7.85 26.55
C LEU A 234 41.62 -9.29 27.07
N ASP A 235 42.79 -9.83 27.43
CA ASP A 235 42.93 -11.17 28.00
C ASP A 235 42.39 -11.15 29.44
N VAL A 236 41.19 -11.67 29.66
CA VAL A 236 40.45 -11.67 30.93
C VAL A 236 40.23 -13.09 31.44
N GLU A 237 39.80 -13.24 32.69
CA GLU A 237 39.37 -14.53 33.23
C GLU A 237 37.85 -14.63 33.33
N ARG A 238 37.32 -15.85 33.25
CA ARG A 238 35.91 -16.13 33.59
C ARG A 238 35.85 -16.82 34.94
N LEU A 239 35.46 -16.11 35.99
CA LEU A 239 35.55 -16.62 37.37
C LEU A 239 34.34 -17.46 37.80
N ALA A 240 33.22 -17.33 37.07
CA ALA A 240 31.99 -18.06 37.27
C ALA A 240 31.61 -18.90 36.02
N SER A 241 30.59 -19.75 36.15
CA SER A 241 29.96 -20.43 35.01
C SER A 241 29.48 -19.44 33.95
N HIS A 242 29.24 -19.91 32.72
CA HIS A 242 28.75 -19.06 31.64
C HIS A 242 27.46 -18.32 32.01
N THR A 243 26.53 -19.04 32.65
CA THR A 243 25.25 -18.57 33.20
C THR A 243 24.93 -19.37 34.46
N ASN A 244 23.87 -19.02 35.19
CA ASN A 244 23.36 -19.85 36.29
C ASN A 244 22.84 -21.23 35.84
N ALA A 245 22.62 -21.44 34.55
CA ALA A 245 22.20 -22.73 33.96
C ALA A 245 23.37 -23.58 33.45
N ASP A 246 24.62 -23.12 33.66
CA ASP A 246 25.84 -23.80 33.23
C ASP A 246 26.70 -24.22 34.43
N ASP A 247 27.50 -25.27 34.25
CA ASP A 247 28.45 -25.74 35.25
C ASP A 247 29.85 -25.88 34.65
N GLN A 248 30.71 -24.92 34.98
CA GLN A 248 32.08 -24.90 34.48
C GLN A 248 32.95 -26.06 34.97
N THR A 249 32.58 -26.74 36.06
CA THR A 249 33.34 -27.89 36.57
C THR A 249 33.26 -29.12 35.66
N VAL A 250 32.30 -29.12 34.72
CA VAL A 250 32.14 -30.19 33.73
C VAL A 250 33.22 -30.14 32.64
N TYR A 251 33.76 -28.95 32.34
CA TYR A 251 34.70 -28.76 31.21
C TYR A 251 35.96 -27.96 31.57
N ARG A 252 36.11 -27.50 32.81
CA ARG A 252 37.35 -26.91 33.35
C ARG A 252 37.85 -27.74 34.54
N SER A 253 39.17 -27.90 34.65
CA SER A 253 39.76 -28.58 35.80
C SER A 253 39.68 -27.70 37.07
N SER A 254 39.71 -28.34 38.24
CA SER A 254 39.77 -27.66 39.54
C SER A 254 40.96 -26.70 39.64
N GLU A 255 42.11 -27.11 39.11
CA GLU A 255 43.34 -26.33 39.13
C GLU A 255 43.20 -25.06 38.27
N ALA A 256 42.58 -25.18 37.09
CA ALA A 256 42.35 -24.04 36.20
C ALA A 256 41.35 -23.03 36.80
N ILE A 257 40.30 -23.51 37.47
CA ILE A 257 39.32 -22.63 38.15
C ILE A 257 39.98 -21.90 39.33
N GLU A 258 40.80 -22.60 40.12
CA GLU A 258 41.48 -22.00 41.27
C GLU A 258 42.58 -21.01 40.84
N ALA A 259 43.33 -21.31 39.78
CA ALA A 259 44.30 -20.39 39.20
C ALA A 259 43.62 -19.10 38.71
N ALA A 260 42.47 -19.21 38.03
CA ALA A 260 41.71 -18.04 37.59
C ALA A 260 41.29 -17.15 38.77
N ARG A 261 40.87 -17.74 39.90
CA ARG A 261 40.46 -16.98 41.10
C ARG A 261 41.62 -16.33 41.85
N THR A 262 42.78 -16.99 41.90
CA THR A 262 43.89 -16.56 42.76
C THR A 262 44.84 -15.59 42.08
N SER A 263 45.14 -15.78 40.80
CA SER A 263 46.04 -14.92 40.04
C SER A 263 45.36 -14.10 38.95
N GLY A 264 44.15 -14.51 38.55
CA GLY A 264 43.42 -13.92 37.43
C GLY A 264 42.33 -12.93 37.81
N ASP A 265 42.02 -12.78 39.10
CA ASP A 265 40.97 -11.84 39.55
C ASP A 265 41.52 -10.39 39.54
N PRO A 266 41.01 -9.50 38.66
CA PRO A 266 41.52 -8.15 38.52
C PRO A 266 41.27 -7.28 39.75
N ILE A 267 40.26 -7.61 40.58
CA ILE A 267 39.97 -6.88 41.81
C ILE A 267 41.04 -7.18 42.86
N LEU A 268 41.41 -8.45 43.02
CA LEU A 268 42.44 -8.86 43.97
C LEU A 268 43.81 -8.31 43.56
N ASN A 269 44.14 -8.35 42.27
CA ASN A 269 45.38 -7.81 41.74
C ASN A 269 45.49 -6.29 41.94
N LEU A 270 44.40 -5.54 41.67
CA LEU A 270 44.36 -4.10 41.92
C LEU A 270 44.43 -3.77 43.42
N GLN A 271 43.76 -4.57 44.26
CA GLN A 271 43.82 -4.41 45.71
C GLN A 271 45.26 -4.56 46.23
N GLN A 272 45.98 -5.58 45.78
CA GLN A 272 47.38 -5.78 46.14
C GLN A 272 48.25 -4.62 45.65
N THR A 273 48.03 -4.15 44.42
CA THR A 273 48.75 -2.99 43.86
C THR A 273 48.53 -1.73 44.70
N LEU A 274 47.30 -1.49 45.18
CA LEU A 274 46.99 -0.35 46.06
C LEU A 274 47.66 -0.47 47.43
N LEU A 275 47.69 -1.67 48.02
CA LEU A 275 48.38 -1.95 49.29
C LEU A 275 49.90 -1.71 49.16
N ASP A 276 50.51 -2.23 48.10
CA ASP A 276 51.93 -2.06 47.79
C ASP A 276 52.27 -0.57 47.53
N GLY A 277 51.32 0.18 46.96
CA GLY A 277 51.37 1.65 46.80
C GLY A 277 51.18 2.46 48.10
N GLY A 278 50.93 1.80 49.23
CA GLY A 278 50.82 2.45 50.55
C GLY A 278 49.41 2.93 50.90
N VAL A 279 48.37 2.46 50.20
CA VAL A 279 46.97 2.58 50.66
C VAL A 279 46.77 1.61 51.83
N SER A 280 46.24 2.09 52.96
CA SER A 280 46.00 1.23 54.13
C SER A 280 44.82 0.29 53.94
N GLU A 281 44.91 -0.92 54.52
CA GLU A 281 43.80 -1.89 54.58
C GLU A 281 42.49 -1.27 55.11
N ALA A 282 42.57 -0.41 56.13
CA ALA A 282 41.40 0.27 56.69
C ALA A 282 40.67 1.15 55.65
N SER A 283 41.38 1.73 54.69
CA SER A 283 40.76 2.53 53.62
C SER A 283 40.03 1.65 52.61
N LEU A 284 40.62 0.51 52.26
CA LEU A 284 40.01 -0.45 51.34
C LEU A 284 38.78 -1.12 51.98
N SER A 285 38.87 -1.47 53.27
CA SER A 285 37.74 -1.98 54.06
C SER A 285 36.58 -0.98 54.11
N ALA A 286 36.86 0.31 54.29
CA ALA A 286 35.81 1.33 54.29
C ALA A 286 35.09 1.45 52.93
N ILE A 287 35.82 1.27 51.81
CA ILE A 287 35.22 1.22 50.47
C ILE A 287 34.36 -0.05 50.34
N GLN A 288 34.85 -1.20 50.79
CA GLN A 288 34.11 -2.46 50.77
C GLN A 288 32.79 -2.36 51.54
N ASP A 289 32.81 -1.84 52.76
CA ASP A 289 31.62 -1.63 53.59
C ASP A 289 30.63 -0.67 52.92
N HIS A 290 31.13 0.43 52.36
CA HIS A 290 30.30 1.41 51.66
C HIS A 290 29.58 0.81 50.44
N VAL A 291 30.32 0.08 49.59
CA VAL A 291 29.75 -0.58 48.42
C VAL A 291 28.73 -1.65 48.83
N ALA A 292 29.02 -2.44 49.87
CA ALA A 292 28.09 -3.45 50.36
C ALA A 292 26.75 -2.85 50.79
N ILE A 293 26.77 -1.70 51.51
CA ILE A 293 25.56 -0.96 51.88
C ILE A 293 24.81 -0.48 50.63
N GLN A 294 25.51 0.15 49.69
CA GLN A 294 24.92 0.69 48.46
C GLN A 294 24.23 -0.41 47.63
N VAL A 295 24.88 -1.56 47.46
CA VAL A 295 24.34 -2.69 46.71
C VAL A 295 23.11 -3.27 47.41
N ALA A 296 23.15 -3.42 48.74
CA ALA A 296 22.02 -3.92 49.51
C ALA A 296 20.80 -2.96 49.45
N GLU A 297 21.02 -1.64 49.53
CA GLU A 297 19.96 -0.64 49.37
C GLU A 297 19.33 -0.70 47.99
N ALA A 298 20.14 -0.78 46.92
CA ALA A 298 19.67 -0.89 45.55
C ALA A 298 18.89 -2.19 45.30
N GLN A 299 19.36 -3.32 45.85
CA GLN A 299 18.69 -4.61 45.78
C GLN A 299 17.31 -4.53 46.45
N ASN A 300 17.25 -3.97 47.66
CA ASN A 300 15.98 -3.78 48.38
C ASN A 300 15.02 -2.85 47.64
N ALA A 301 15.53 -1.78 47.03
CA ALA A 301 14.72 -0.88 46.21
C ALA A 301 14.12 -1.60 45.00
N ALA A 302 14.91 -2.39 44.26
CA ALA A 302 14.43 -3.15 43.11
C ALA A 302 13.45 -4.27 43.51
N LEU A 303 13.66 -4.95 44.64
CA LEU A 303 12.70 -5.96 45.14
C LEU A 303 11.32 -5.36 45.47
N ASN A 304 11.26 -4.06 45.75
CA ASN A 304 10.02 -3.32 45.98
C ASN A 304 9.55 -2.54 44.72
N GLY A 305 10.16 -2.78 43.56
CA GLY A 305 9.85 -2.11 42.30
C GLY A 305 8.49 -2.49 41.71
N GLY A 306 8.01 -1.66 40.76
CA GLY A 306 6.78 -1.90 40.03
C GLY A 306 6.89 -3.09 39.07
N LYS A 307 5.79 -3.84 38.90
CA LYS A 307 5.70 -4.90 37.89
C LYS A 307 5.31 -4.29 36.53
N PRO A 308 5.93 -4.74 35.43
CA PRO A 308 5.64 -4.21 34.11
C PRO A 308 4.22 -4.59 33.65
N SER A 309 3.67 -3.77 32.75
CA SER A 309 2.40 -4.06 32.07
C SER A 309 2.61 -4.94 30.82
N VAL A 310 1.60 -5.74 30.48
CA VAL A 310 1.61 -6.55 29.25
C VAL A 310 1.51 -5.62 28.04
N SER A 311 2.44 -5.77 27.08
CA SER A 311 2.38 -5.08 25.79
C SER A 311 1.97 -6.05 24.68
N VAL A 312 0.89 -5.72 23.97
CA VAL A 312 0.40 -6.47 22.80
C VAL A 312 0.63 -5.72 21.48
N THR A 313 1.44 -4.66 21.50
CA THR A 313 1.74 -3.84 20.32
C THR A 313 3.24 -3.62 20.21
N VAL A 314 3.78 -3.95 19.03
CA VAL A 314 5.22 -3.88 18.73
C VAL A 314 5.62 -2.62 17.96
N LYS A 315 4.72 -2.05 17.16
CA LYS A 315 4.98 -0.88 16.31
C LYS A 315 4.76 0.42 17.07
N GLN A 316 5.60 1.43 16.81
CA GLN A 316 5.40 2.80 17.32
C GLN A 316 4.06 3.37 16.84
N PRO A 317 3.13 3.83 17.69
CA PRO A 317 1.87 4.42 17.23
C PRO A 317 2.08 5.58 16.25
N ILE A 318 1.22 5.69 15.22
CA ILE A 318 1.25 6.78 14.23
C ILE A 318 -0.06 7.59 14.27
N PRO A 319 -0.04 8.89 13.92
CA PRO A 319 -1.23 9.73 13.87
C PRO A 319 -2.28 9.22 12.87
N ILE A 320 -3.57 9.47 13.16
CA ILE A 320 -4.70 9.04 12.33
C ILE A 320 -4.65 9.63 10.91
N GLU A 321 -4.03 10.81 10.75
CA GLU A 321 -3.82 11.46 9.47
C GLU A 321 -2.98 10.60 8.52
N LEU A 322 -2.13 9.71 9.06
CA LEU A 322 -1.28 8.83 8.27
C LEU A 322 -1.95 7.50 7.90
N THR A 323 -3.14 7.20 8.44
CA THR A 323 -3.84 5.92 8.25
C THR A 323 -5.28 6.07 7.76
N HIS A 324 -5.80 7.31 7.64
CA HIS A 324 -7.19 7.53 7.24
C HIS A 324 -7.34 7.69 5.72
N PRO A 325 -8.23 6.95 5.03
CA PRO A 325 -8.35 6.96 3.57
C PRO A 325 -8.67 8.34 2.98
N SER A 326 -9.42 9.19 3.70
CA SER A 326 -9.76 10.55 3.23
C SER A 326 -8.56 11.51 3.14
N ARG A 327 -7.37 11.07 3.58
CA ARG A 327 -6.15 11.88 3.53
C ARG A 327 -5.31 11.57 2.29
N GLU A 328 -5.70 10.59 1.48
CA GLU A 328 -5.02 10.27 0.23
C GLU A 328 -4.97 11.48 -0.71
N LYS A 329 -3.81 11.73 -1.31
CA LYS A 329 -3.55 12.83 -2.26
C LYS A 329 -2.78 12.30 -3.46
N ARG A 330 -3.11 12.82 -4.65
CA ARG A 330 -2.55 12.38 -5.94
C ARG A 330 -1.72 13.44 -6.67
N GLY A 331 -1.29 14.49 -5.96
CA GLY A 331 -0.59 15.62 -6.57
C GLY A 331 -1.54 16.52 -7.37
N ALA A 332 -0.98 17.40 -8.20
CA ALA A 332 -1.72 18.33 -9.05
C ALA A 332 -2.55 17.62 -10.14
N GLU A 333 -3.76 18.13 -10.42
CA GLU A 333 -4.67 17.62 -11.47
C GLU A 333 -4.19 18.04 -12.89
N ALA A 334 -3.07 17.50 -13.36
CA ALA A 334 -2.74 17.41 -14.78
C ALA A 334 -1.51 16.50 -15.00
N SER A 335 -1.59 15.70 -16.06
CA SER A 335 -0.56 14.88 -16.72
C SER A 335 0.13 13.76 -15.91
N GLY A 336 -0.15 12.50 -16.29
CA GLY A 336 0.67 11.34 -15.95
C GLY A 336 2.03 11.41 -16.64
N GLU A 337 2.95 12.18 -16.08
CA GLU A 337 4.27 12.49 -16.62
C GLU A 337 5.33 11.52 -16.16
N LEU A 338 5.23 10.96 -14.96
CA LEU A 338 6.30 10.15 -14.40
C LEU A 338 5.92 8.67 -14.41
N THR A 339 6.85 7.82 -14.85
CA THR A 339 6.77 6.38 -14.55
C THR A 339 6.98 6.12 -13.06
N MET A 340 6.71 4.90 -12.58
CA MET A 340 6.95 4.56 -11.18
C MET A 340 8.43 4.74 -10.80
N ARG A 341 9.35 4.35 -11.67
CA ARG A 341 10.80 4.56 -11.50
C ARG A 341 11.12 6.04 -11.28
N GLU A 342 10.61 6.91 -12.16
CA GLU A 342 10.86 8.35 -12.09
C GLU A 342 10.22 8.98 -10.85
N ALA A 343 9.01 8.56 -10.50
CA ALA A 343 8.32 9.05 -9.31
C ALA A 343 9.04 8.67 -8.01
N LEU A 344 9.56 7.44 -7.90
CA LEU A 344 10.38 7.00 -6.76
C LEU A 344 11.67 7.83 -6.66
N ARG A 345 12.38 8.03 -7.78
CA ARG A 345 13.57 8.88 -7.83
C ARG A 345 13.29 10.29 -7.34
N ASP A 346 12.22 10.88 -7.84
CA ASP A 346 11.90 12.28 -7.57
C ASP A 346 11.44 12.47 -6.10
N VAL A 347 10.74 11.49 -5.51
CA VAL A 347 10.46 11.48 -4.05
C VAL A 347 11.74 11.39 -3.23
N LEU A 348 12.68 10.52 -3.61
CA LEU A 348 13.97 10.41 -2.89
C LEU A 348 14.77 11.71 -2.97
N ALA A 349 14.84 12.32 -4.16
CA ALA A 349 15.51 13.60 -4.38
C ALA A 349 14.90 14.71 -3.50
N ASP A 350 13.58 14.75 -3.44
CA ASP A 350 12.82 15.71 -2.68
C ASP A 350 13.04 15.57 -1.15
N HIS A 351 13.07 14.35 -0.60
CA HIS A 351 13.43 14.14 0.81
C HIS A 351 14.92 14.42 1.11
N LEU A 352 15.83 14.05 0.21
CA LEU A 352 17.25 14.41 0.30
C LEU A 352 17.47 15.93 0.30
N GLN A 353 16.66 16.67 -0.45
CA GLN A 353 16.73 18.12 -0.52
C GLN A 353 16.19 18.79 0.75
N ARG A 354 15.11 18.25 1.34
CA ARG A 354 14.44 18.87 2.50
C ARG A 354 15.01 18.49 3.86
N ASP A 355 15.52 17.27 4.02
CA ASP A 355 15.98 16.77 5.31
C ASP A 355 17.47 16.35 5.23
N PRO A 356 18.39 17.09 5.87
CA PRO A 356 19.82 16.78 5.83
C PRO A 356 20.15 15.43 6.48
N ARG A 357 19.23 14.85 7.25
CA ARG A 357 19.39 13.54 7.90
C ARG A 357 19.12 12.37 6.95
N VAL A 358 18.51 12.61 5.79
CA VAL A 358 18.21 11.54 4.82
C VAL A 358 19.47 11.16 4.06
N THR A 359 19.73 9.86 4.01
CA THR A 359 20.93 9.28 3.39
C THR A 359 20.56 7.99 2.68
N LEU A 360 21.15 7.70 1.53
CA LEU A 360 20.93 6.46 0.78
C LEU A 360 22.20 5.60 0.82
N PHE A 361 22.05 4.31 1.11
CA PHE A 361 23.17 3.37 1.17
C PHE A 361 22.75 2.01 0.59
N GLY A 362 23.50 1.52 -0.40
CA GLY A 362 23.22 0.23 -1.02
C GLY A 362 24.04 -0.03 -2.26
N GLN A 363 23.84 -1.17 -2.90
CA GLN A 363 24.66 -1.58 -4.04
C GLN A 363 24.23 -0.87 -5.33
N ASP A 364 25.20 -0.40 -6.11
CA ASP A 364 25.03 0.22 -7.42
C ASP A 364 24.17 1.50 -7.47
N ILE A 365 23.90 2.16 -6.33
CA ILE A 365 23.01 3.33 -6.25
C ILE A 365 23.65 4.65 -6.71
N GLU A 366 24.98 4.69 -6.87
CA GLU A 366 25.67 5.88 -7.37
C GLU A 366 25.56 6.01 -8.90
N ASP A 367 25.84 7.22 -9.35
CA ASP A 367 25.94 7.60 -10.75
C ASP A 367 27.16 6.97 -11.43
N PRO A 368 27.07 6.70 -12.75
CA PRO A 368 25.98 7.06 -13.68
C PRO A 368 24.80 6.08 -13.68
N LYS A 369 24.85 5.00 -12.88
CA LYS A 369 23.89 3.89 -12.94
C LYS A 369 22.60 4.19 -12.18
N GLY A 370 22.68 4.45 -10.87
CA GLY A 370 21.52 4.79 -10.05
C GLY A 370 20.61 3.62 -9.72
N ASP A 371 21.16 2.55 -9.16
CA ASP A 371 20.62 1.21 -8.95
C ASP A 371 20.46 0.39 -10.24
N VAL A 372 20.22 -0.91 -10.10
CA VAL A 372 20.00 -1.86 -11.20
C VAL A 372 18.97 -1.36 -12.23
N PHE A 373 17.94 -0.63 -11.80
CA PHE A 373 16.84 -0.11 -12.62
C PHE A 373 16.83 1.40 -12.81
N GLY A 374 17.72 2.16 -12.19
CA GLY A 374 17.81 3.61 -12.37
C GLY A 374 16.93 4.47 -11.45
N VAL A 375 16.39 3.94 -10.34
CA VAL A 375 15.58 4.65 -9.34
C VAL A 375 16.39 5.72 -8.60
N THR A 376 17.71 5.55 -8.46
CA THR A 376 18.58 6.53 -7.77
C THR A 376 19.47 7.33 -8.72
N ARG A 377 19.19 7.25 -10.03
CA ARG A 377 19.99 7.93 -11.05
C ARG A 377 20.00 9.43 -10.83
N THR A 378 21.16 10.05 -11.01
CA THR A 378 21.54 11.45 -10.78
C THR A 378 21.64 11.89 -9.32
N LEU A 379 21.20 11.08 -8.35
CA LEU A 379 21.11 11.52 -6.95
C LEU A 379 22.49 11.66 -6.29
N SER A 380 23.44 10.77 -6.58
CA SER A 380 24.80 10.88 -6.00
C SER A 380 25.58 12.08 -6.55
N THR A 381 25.38 12.43 -7.82
CA THR A 381 25.96 13.64 -8.42
C THR A 381 25.38 14.90 -7.76
N GLN A 382 24.09 14.88 -7.39
CA GLN A 382 23.40 16.01 -6.76
C GLN A 382 23.72 16.15 -5.27
N PHE A 383 23.84 15.04 -4.54
CA PHE A 383 23.86 15.03 -3.07
C PHE A 383 25.16 14.49 -2.44
N GLY A 384 26.14 14.08 -3.26
CA GLY A 384 27.46 13.63 -2.83
C GLY A 384 27.40 12.43 -1.88
N GLU A 385 28.19 12.47 -0.81
CA GLU A 385 28.35 11.40 0.20
C GLU A 385 27.04 10.96 0.89
N ARG A 386 25.92 11.69 0.71
CA ARG A 386 24.61 11.27 1.21
C ARG A 386 23.97 10.17 0.38
N VAL A 387 24.47 9.87 -0.81
CA VAL A 387 24.02 8.74 -1.65
C VAL A 387 25.26 7.95 -2.03
N LYS A 388 25.49 6.83 -1.32
CA LYS A 388 26.77 6.13 -1.36
C LYS A 388 26.62 4.64 -1.65
N ASN A 389 27.51 4.13 -2.51
CA ASN A 389 27.60 2.70 -2.78
C ASN A 389 28.07 1.93 -1.53
N ALA A 390 27.34 0.88 -1.21
CA ALA A 390 27.71 -0.09 -0.20
C ALA A 390 28.63 -1.19 -0.78
N PRO A 391 29.40 -1.90 0.07
CA PRO A 391 29.99 -3.16 -0.33
C PRO A 391 28.92 -4.21 -0.69
N LEU A 392 29.37 -5.30 -1.33
CA LEU A 392 28.52 -6.42 -1.73
C LEU A 392 28.16 -7.34 -0.53
N THR A 393 27.44 -6.78 0.44
CA THR A 393 26.88 -7.51 1.60
C THR A 393 25.61 -6.82 2.10
N GLU A 394 24.53 -7.59 2.15
CA GLU A 394 23.19 -7.13 2.53
C GLU A 394 23.08 -6.90 4.04
N SER A 395 23.75 -7.72 4.86
CA SER A 395 23.83 -7.51 6.31
C SER A 395 24.50 -6.19 6.65
N THR A 396 25.63 -5.87 6.01
CA THR A 396 26.30 -4.58 6.21
C THR A 396 25.40 -3.41 5.82
N ILE A 397 24.71 -3.48 4.69
CA ILE A 397 23.78 -2.42 4.25
C ILE A 397 22.72 -2.14 5.32
N VAL A 398 22.06 -3.19 5.82
CA VAL A 398 20.99 -3.04 6.81
C VAL A 398 21.55 -2.66 8.18
N GLY A 399 22.61 -3.32 8.65
CA GLY A 399 23.21 -3.08 9.97
C GLY A 399 23.82 -1.68 10.12
N VAL A 400 24.56 -1.20 9.11
CA VAL A 400 25.08 0.18 9.07
C VAL A 400 23.92 1.17 9.05
N SER A 401 22.88 0.93 8.25
CA SER A 401 21.70 1.80 8.21
C SER A 401 20.98 1.86 9.55
N ILE A 402 20.87 0.74 10.28
CA ILE A 402 20.33 0.73 11.65
C ILE A 402 21.20 1.61 12.56
N GLY A 403 22.51 1.46 12.54
CA GLY A 403 23.44 2.27 13.34
C GLY A 403 23.32 3.77 13.06
N ARG A 404 23.26 4.15 11.78
CA ARG A 404 23.04 5.54 11.34
C ARG A 404 21.72 6.09 11.87
N ALA A 405 20.65 5.31 11.79
CA ALA A 405 19.34 5.68 12.32
C ALA A 405 19.34 5.89 13.84
N LEU A 406 20.03 5.02 14.59
CA LEU A 406 20.20 5.16 16.05
C LEU A 406 20.98 6.43 16.45
N ALA A 407 21.90 6.88 15.60
CA ALA A 407 22.64 8.13 15.77
C ALA A 407 21.85 9.40 15.35
N GLY A 408 20.63 9.24 14.83
CA GLY A 408 19.68 10.32 14.52
C GLY A 408 19.47 10.61 13.04
N GLU A 409 20.06 9.83 12.13
CA GLU A 409 19.82 9.95 10.68
C GLU A 409 18.52 9.24 10.25
N ARG A 410 18.15 9.38 8.96
CA ARG A 410 16.95 8.79 8.33
C ARG A 410 17.34 8.02 7.08
N PRO A 411 17.98 6.85 7.23
CA PRO A 411 18.58 6.16 6.11
C PRO A 411 17.54 5.40 5.27
N VAL A 412 17.79 5.43 3.96
CA VAL A 412 17.14 4.58 2.97
C VAL A 412 18.17 3.56 2.48
N ALA A 413 17.96 2.31 2.85
CA ALA A 413 18.83 1.20 2.47
C ALA A 413 18.33 0.56 1.17
N PHE A 414 19.23 0.19 0.26
CA PHE A 414 18.90 -0.49 -0.99
C PHE A 414 19.50 -1.88 -1.05
N LEU A 415 18.66 -2.90 -1.24
CA LEU A 415 19.08 -4.24 -1.68
C LEU A 415 18.68 -4.42 -3.14
N GLN A 416 19.56 -5.02 -3.96
CA GLN A 416 19.30 -5.11 -5.41
C GLN A 416 18.01 -5.86 -5.74
N PHE A 417 17.79 -7.01 -5.09
CA PHE A 417 16.67 -7.89 -5.34
C PHE A 417 16.17 -8.54 -4.05
N ALA A 418 14.86 -8.83 -3.99
CA ALA A 418 14.24 -9.52 -2.86
C ALA A 418 14.86 -10.89 -2.60
N ASP A 419 15.41 -11.52 -3.63
CA ASP A 419 16.14 -12.80 -3.55
C ASP A 419 17.34 -12.77 -2.59
N PHE A 420 17.86 -11.58 -2.25
CA PHE A 420 18.97 -11.40 -1.30
C PHE A 420 18.54 -10.99 0.11
N LEU A 421 17.23 -10.83 0.37
CA LEU A 421 16.69 -10.65 1.72
C LEU A 421 17.19 -11.69 2.75
N PRO A 422 17.33 -12.99 2.41
CA PRO A 422 17.83 -13.98 3.35
C PRO A 422 19.18 -13.62 3.98
N LEU A 423 20.06 -12.93 3.25
CA LEU A 423 21.38 -12.52 3.73
C LEU A 423 21.29 -11.45 4.84
N ALA A 424 20.29 -10.55 4.77
CA ALA A 424 20.06 -9.52 5.78
C ALA A 424 19.00 -9.90 6.86
N TYR A 425 18.44 -11.11 6.79
CA TYR A 425 17.26 -11.48 7.59
C TYR A 425 17.49 -11.34 9.10
N ASN A 426 18.69 -11.68 9.57
CA ASN A 426 19.05 -11.53 10.99
C ASN A 426 18.98 -10.06 11.44
N GLN A 427 19.53 -9.12 10.67
CA GLN A 427 19.45 -7.69 10.98
C GLN A 427 18.00 -7.17 10.90
N ILE A 428 17.19 -7.67 9.97
CA ILE A 428 15.78 -7.25 9.87
C ILE A 428 14.96 -7.73 11.08
N VAL A 429 15.04 -9.01 11.42
CA VAL A 429 14.20 -9.61 12.47
C VAL A 429 14.72 -9.31 13.86
N SER A 430 16.02 -9.53 14.09
CA SER A 430 16.60 -9.40 15.42
C SER A 430 16.78 -7.94 15.81
N GLU A 431 17.02 -7.05 14.86
CA GLU A 431 17.39 -5.65 15.13
C GLU A 431 16.32 -4.65 14.69
N LEU A 432 16.08 -4.53 13.38
CA LEU A 432 15.22 -3.51 12.80
C LEU A 432 13.79 -3.55 13.35
N GLY A 433 13.16 -4.73 13.35
CA GLY A 433 11.77 -4.90 13.80
C GLY A 433 11.58 -4.82 15.31
N THR A 434 12.59 -5.16 16.12
CA THR A 434 12.42 -5.27 17.58
C THR A 434 12.86 -4.03 18.35
N MET A 435 13.69 -3.15 17.75
CA MET A 435 14.35 -2.05 18.46
C MET A 435 13.38 -1.19 19.29
N TYR A 436 12.28 -0.74 18.69
CA TYR A 436 11.29 0.09 19.38
C TYR A 436 10.64 -0.64 20.56
N TRP A 437 10.16 -1.86 20.33
CA TRP A 437 9.45 -2.63 21.36
C TRP A 437 10.38 -3.04 22.50
N ARG A 438 11.55 -3.58 22.19
CA ARG A 438 12.50 -4.13 23.19
C ARG A 438 13.14 -3.05 24.07
N THR A 439 13.13 -1.80 23.63
CA THR A 439 13.66 -0.64 24.36
C THR A 439 12.56 0.25 24.94
N ALA A 440 11.31 -0.19 24.89
CA ALA A 440 10.17 0.61 25.33
C ALA A 440 10.06 2.01 24.71
N GLY A 441 10.46 2.10 23.44
CA GLY A 441 10.42 3.34 22.67
C GLY A 441 11.56 4.31 22.97
N ALA A 442 12.53 3.92 23.82
CA ALA A 442 13.73 4.73 24.06
C ALA A 442 14.56 4.88 22.77
N TRP A 443 14.63 3.81 21.97
CA TRP A 443 15.30 3.76 20.68
C TRP A 443 14.34 3.37 19.56
N SER A 444 14.59 3.86 18.35
CA SER A 444 13.90 3.43 17.14
C SER A 444 14.84 3.46 15.95
N SER A 445 14.56 2.63 14.94
CA SER A 445 15.38 2.50 13.73
C SER A 445 14.53 2.81 12.49
N PRO A 446 14.24 4.09 12.20
CA PRO A 446 13.40 4.50 11.06
C PRO A 446 14.10 4.30 9.70
N VAL A 447 14.52 3.07 9.40
CA VAL A 447 15.14 2.70 8.13
C VAL A 447 14.06 2.33 7.12
N ILE A 448 14.16 2.88 5.91
CA ILE A 448 13.36 2.44 4.76
C ILE A 448 14.24 1.51 3.92
N LEU A 449 13.89 0.23 3.83
CA LEU A 449 14.59 -0.75 3.01
C LEU A 449 13.88 -0.89 1.66
N MET A 450 14.47 -0.34 0.60
CA MET A 450 13.97 -0.40 -0.78
C MET A 450 14.54 -1.62 -1.50
N ILE A 451 13.66 -2.40 -2.14
CA ILE A 451 14.04 -3.68 -2.75
C ILE A 451 13.23 -3.94 -4.03
N ALA A 452 13.91 -4.25 -5.13
CA ALA A 452 13.24 -4.68 -6.36
C ALA A 452 12.72 -6.12 -6.23
N CYS A 453 11.50 -6.39 -6.69
CA CYS A 453 10.88 -7.70 -6.52
C CYS A 453 10.00 -8.14 -7.70
N GLY A 454 9.52 -9.39 -7.64
CA GLY A 454 8.48 -9.92 -8.54
C GLY A 454 9.01 -10.66 -9.77
N GLY A 455 8.18 -11.55 -10.31
CA GLY A 455 8.60 -12.60 -11.23
C GLY A 455 8.20 -12.41 -12.69
N TYR A 456 7.46 -11.38 -13.07
CA TYR A 456 6.90 -11.25 -14.43
C TYR A 456 7.87 -10.73 -15.51
N ARG A 457 9.17 -10.61 -15.20
CA ARG A 457 10.21 -10.20 -16.17
C ARG A 457 10.87 -11.44 -16.79
N PRO A 458 11.00 -11.54 -18.12
CA PRO A 458 11.50 -12.75 -18.77
C PRO A 458 12.89 -13.19 -18.31
N GLY A 459 13.09 -14.50 -18.14
CA GLY A 459 14.41 -15.12 -18.06
C GLY A 459 15.18 -14.93 -16.75
N LEU A 460 14.53 -14.43 -15.69
CA LEU A 460 15.21 -14.04 -14.45
C LEU A 460 15.55 -15.20 -13.51
N GLY A 461 14.78 -16.29 -13.58
CA GLY A 461 15.04 -17.48 -12.77
C GLY A 461 14.87 -17.29 -11.27
N PRO A 462 15.40 -18.21 -10.45
CA PRO A 462 15.01 -18.34 -9.05
C PRO A 462 15.64 -17.32 -8.09
N PHE A 463 16.62 -16.55 -8.55
CA PHE A 463 17.41 -15.61 -7.75
C PHE A 463 17.27 -14.14 -8.19
N HIS A 464 16.30 -13.86 -9.07
CA HIS A 464 15.95 -12.50 -9.47
C HIS A 464 14.44 -12.37 -9.69
N ALA A 465 13.59 -13.13 -9.00
CA ALA A 465 12.16 -13.18 -9.32
C ALA A 465 11.24 -13.32 -8.10
N GLN A 466 11.79 -13.53 -6.90
CA GLN A 466 11.00 -13.71 -5.68
C GLN A 466 10.40 -12.38 -5.19
N THR A 467 9.43 -12.46 -4.27
CA THR A 467 8.92 -11.29 -3.53
C THR A 467 9.24 -11.34 -2.05
N PHE A 468 9.21 -12.53 -1.42
CA PHE A 468 9.35 -12.72 0.03
C PHE A 468 8.43 -11.82 0.87
N ASP A 469 7.33 -11.39 0.26
CA ASP A 469 6.41 -10.43 0.85
C ASP A 469 5.73 -10.99 2.10
N SER A 470 5.39 -12.28 2.07
CA SER A 470 4.78 -12.99 3.19
C SER A 470 5.75 -13.19 4.36
N ALA A 471 7.01 -13.51 4.06
CA ALA A 471 8.06 -13.67 5.06
C ALA A 471 8.32 -12.35 5.81
N MET A 472 8.33 -11.22 5.09
CA MET A 472 8.48 -9.89 5.70
C MET A 472 7.24 -9.48 6.48
N ALA A 473 6.03 -9.77 5.97
CA ALA A 473 4.79 -9.43 6.67
C ALA A 473 4.64 -10.14 8.03
N GLN A 474 5.26 -11.31 8.19
CA GLN A 474 5.31 -12.06 9.46
C GLN A 474 6.24 -11.44 10.50
N VAL A 475 7.17 -10.57 10.11
CA VAL A 475 8.12 -9.95 11.04
C VAL A 475 7.42 -8.85 11.85
N PRO A 476 7.32 -8.97 13.19
CA PRO A 476 6.71 -7.94 14.01
C PRO A 476 7.55 -6.66 14.00
N GLY A 477 6.89 -5.50 14.01
CA GLY A 477 7.53 -4.20 14.20
C GLY A 477 7.92 -3.44 12.93
N ILE A 478 7.84 -4.08 11.75
CA ILE A 478 8.11 -3.46 10.46
C ILE A 478 6.84 -3.25 9.64
N ASP A 479 6.78 -2.15 8.88
CA ASP A 479 5.74 -1.94 7.87
C ASP A 479 6.17 -2.59 6.54
N VAL A 480 5.22 -3.21 5.82
CA VAL A 480 5.49 -3.89 4.54
C VAL A 480 4.57 -3.30 3.47
N LEU A 481 5.19 -2.66 2.49
CA LEU A 481 4.55 -1.87 1.45
C LEU A 481 4.93 -2.40 0.06
N MET A 482 3.95 -2.55 -0.83
CA MET A 482 4.15 -3.00 -2.22
C MET A 482 3.19 -2.27 -3.16
N PRO A 483 3.62 -1.18 -3.82
CA PRO A 483 2.77 -0.43 -4.75
C PRO A 483 2.54 -1.18 -6.06
N SER A 484 1.42 -0.91 -6.73
CA SER A 484 1.11 -1.43 -8.08
C SER A 484 1.17 -0.35 -9.17
N THR A 485 1.14 0.94 -8.81
CA THR A 485 1.13 2.08 -9.75
C THR A 485 2.12 3.17 -9.34
N ALA A 486 2.52 4.06 -10.27
CA ALA A 486 3.44 5.16 -9.96
C ALA A 486 2.90 6.10 -8.86
N ALA A 487 1.59 6.38 -8.89
CA ALA A 487 0.96 7.25 -7.91
C ALA A 487 0.91 6.62 -6.50
N ASP A 488 0.79 5.29 -6.41
CA ASP A 488 0.90 4.60 -5.13
C ASP A 488 2.33 4.59 -4.64
N ALA A 489 3.30 4.30 -5.52
CA ALA A 489 4.71 4.27 -5.15
C ALA A 489 5.18 5.59 -4.56
N ALA A 490 4.87 6.72 -5.21
CA ALA A 490 5.21 8.05 -4.71
C ALA A 490 4.54 8.36 -3.36
N GLY A 491 3.22 8.19 -3.28
CA GLY A 491 2.47 8.51 -2.07
C GLY A 491 2.80 7.60 -0.88
N MET A 492 3.07 6.32 -1.12
CA MET A 492 3.45 5.36 -0.07
C MET A 492 4.88 5.58 0.41
N LEU A 493 5.82 5.94 -0.48
CA LEU A 493 7.19 6.27 -0.05
C LEU A 493 7.20 7.55 0.79
N ASN A 494 6.42 8.57 0.41
CA ASN A 494 6.19 9.73 1.27
C ASN A 494 5.61 9.35 2.63
N ALA A 495 4.64 8.43 2.67
CA ALA A 495 4.09 7.94 3.93
C ALA A 495 5.15 7.23 4.79
N ALA A 496 6.01 6.41 4.20
CA ALA A 496 7.11 5.73 4.91
C ALA A 496 8.08 6.74 5.58
N PHE A 497 8.42 7.83 4.89
CA PHE A 497 9.22 8.91 5.50
C PHE A 497 8.48 9.61 6.66
N LEU A 498 7.16 9.79 6.55
CA LEU A 498 6.35 10.49 7.55
C LEU A 498 6.07 9.64 8.79
N THR A 499 5.89 8.32 8.67
CA THR A 499 5.67 7.44 9.83
C THR A 499 6.90 7.32 10.71
N ALA A 500 8.09 7.47 10.15
CA ALA A 500 9.36 7.20 10.81
C ALA A 500 9.37 5.80 11.48
N ARG A 501 8.72 4.83 10.85
CA ARG A 501 8.76 3.42 11.23
C ARG A 501 9.73 2.65 10.34
N PRO A 502 10.34 1.56 10.85
CA PRO A 502 11.04 0.62 9.99
C PRO A 502 10.11 0.12 8.88
N THR A 503 10.52 0.26 7.62
CA THR A 503 9.65 -0.04 6.46
C THR A 503 10.40 -0.87 5.43
N ILE A 504 9.79 -1.97 4.98
CA ILE A 504 10.19 -2.72 3.79
C ILE A 504 9.34 -2.24 2.63
N PHE A 505 9.99 -1.65 1.63
CA PHE A 505 9.35 -1.10 0.44
C PHE A 505 9.73 -1.95 -0.78
N LEU A 506 8.84 -2.87 -1.14
CA LEU A 506 8.99 -3.81 -2.24
C LEU A 506 8.45 -3.18 -3.52
N TYR A 507 9.31 -2.81 -4.48
CA TYR A 507 8.85 -2.23 -5.74
C TYR A 507 8.87 -3.30 -6.87
N PRO A 508 7.69 -3.66 -7.45
CA PRO A 508 7.63 -4.68 -8.47
C PRO A 508 8.30 -4.23 -9.78
N LYS A 509 9.19 -5.06 -10.32
CA LYS A 509 9.97 -4.72 -11.52
C LYS A 509 9.12 -4.51 -12.77
N ALA A 510 8.00 -5.22 -12.93
CA ALA A 510 7.16 -5.07 -14.11
C ALA A 510 6.34 -3.76 -14.08
N CYS A 511 6.07 -3.21 -12.89
CA CYS A 511 5.35 -1.95 -12.72
C CYS A 511 6.23 -0.70 -12.91
N LEU A 512 7.56 -0.82 -12.89
CA LEU A 512 8.49 0.33 -12.83
C LEU A 512 8.31 1.33 -13.99
N ASN A 513 8.10 0.82 -15.19
CA ASN A 513 7.99 1.62 -16.41
C ASN A 513 6.62 1.48 -17.09
N ASP A 514 5.60 1.02 -16.35
CA ASP A 514 4.26 0.84 -16.89
C ASP A 514 3.70 2.17 -17.44
N PRO A 515 3.52 2.32 -18.76
CA PRO A 515 3.07 3.57 -19.35
C PRO A 515 1.59 3.84 -19.08
N GLN A 516 0.80 2.84 -18.67
CA GLN A 516 -0.63 2.98 -18.38
C GLN A 516 -0.89 3.59 -17.00
N HIS A 517 0.09 3.48 -16.09
CA HIS A 517 -0.04 3.88 -14.68
C HIS A 517 0.97 4.97 -14.26
N ARG A 518 1.19 5.96 -15.12
CA ARG A 518 2.00 7.15 -14.83
C ARG A 518 1.33 8.09 -13.82
N THR A 519 2.11 8.92 -13.14
CA THR A 519 1.64 9.88 -12.11
C THR A 519 2.11 11.31 -12.36
N SER A 520 1.53 12.25 -11.60
CA SER A 520 1.89 13.67 -11.60
C SER A 520 3.36 13.87 -11.20
N SER A 521 4.00 14.88 -11.80
CA SER A 521 5.34 15.35 -11.40
C SER A 521 5.35 16.09 -10.04
N ASP A 522 4.19 16.47 -9.50
CA ASP A 522 4.06 16.92 -8.11
C ASP A 522 4.10 15.72 -7.15
N VAL A 523 5.30 15.15 -6.98
CA VAL A 523 5.54 14.03 -6.06
C VAL A 523 5.43 14.46 -4.59
N ALA A 524 5.71 15.73 -4.29
CA ALA A 524 5.61 16.28 -2.93
C ALA A 524 4.15 16.35 -2.44
N GLY A 525 3.21 16.63 -3.35
CA GLY A 525 1.78 16.65 -3.07
C GLY A 525 1.13 15.26 -2.95
N GLN A 526 1.85 14.17 -3.27
CA GLN A 526 1.32 12.81 -3.24
C GLN A 526 1.45 12.16 -1.86
N PHE A 527 0.38 11.50 -1.42
CA PHE A 527 0.34 10.81 -0.13
C PHE A 527 -0.66 9.66 -0.19
N VAL A 528 -0.23 8.46 0.20
CA VAL A 528 -1.11 7.29 0.35
C VAL A 528 -1.05 6.82 1.81
N PRO A 529 -2.18 6.79 2.53
CA PRO A 529 -2.19 6.37 3.92
C PRO A 529 -1.72 4.92 4.11
N VAL A 530 -0.99 4.66 5.20
CA VAL A 530 -0.49 3.33 5.55
C VAL A 530 -1.65 2.42 5.96
N GLY A 531 -1.65 1.18 5.44
CA GLY A 531 -2.69 0.19 5.74
C GLY A 531 -4.04 0.43 5.07
N VAL A 532 -4.08 1.27 4.02
CA VAL A 532 -5.30 1.56 3.26
C VAL A 532 -5.21 0.97 1.86
N SER A 533 -6.19 0.12 1.54
CA SER A 533 -6.33 -0.48 0.21
C SER A 533 -6.90 0.51 -0.81
N ARG A 534 -6.69 0.25 -2.11
CA ARG A 534 -7.37 0.95 -3.21
C ARG A 534 -8.47 0.07 -3.77
N LYS A 535 -9.66 0.65 -3.92
CA LYS A 535 -10.68 0.08 -4.79
C LYS A 535 -10.39 0.46 -6.23
N VAL A 536 -9.92 -0.52 -7.01
CA VAL A 536 -9.58 -0.36 -8.43
C VAL A 536 -10.84 -0.36 -9.29
N ARG A 537 -11.75 -1.30 -9.00
CA ARG A 537 -13.03 -1.43 -9.70
C ARG A 537 -14.15 -1.76 -8.73
N SER A 538 -15.35 -1.24 -9.02
CA SER A 538 -16.57 -1.58 -8.27
C SER A 538 -17.37 -2.69 -8.94
N GLY A 539 -17.73 -3.73 -8.19
CA GLY A 539 -18.62 -4.82 -8.62
C GLY A 539 -19.36 -5.47 -7.46
N ASP A 540 -20.26 -6.41 -7.75
CA ASP A 540 -21.13 -7.07 -6.77
C ASP A 540 -21.19 -8.61 -6.89
N GLU A 541 -20.53 -9.21 -7.89
CA GLU A 541 -20.61 -10.66 -8.12
C GLU A 541 -19.43 -11.44 -7.48
N ILE A 542 -18.21 -10.89 -7.52
CA ILE A 542 -16.99 -11.48 -6.94
C ILE A 542 -16.04 -10.40 -6.47
N THR A 543 -15.31 -10.64 -5.37
CA THR A 543 -14.21 -9.79 -4.90
C THR A 543 -12.89 -10.39 -5.35
N LEU A 544 -12.07 -9.63 -6.06
CA LEU A 544 -10.69 -9.95 -6.43
C LEU A 544 -9.74 -9.09 -5.59
N VAL A 545 -8.80 -9.71 -4.89
CA VAL A 545 -7.80 -9.02 -4.07
C VAL A 545 -6.40 -9.35 -4.60
N GLY A 546 -5.61 -8.32 -4.93
CA GLY A 546 -4.21 -8.47 -5.36
C GLY A 546 -3.32 -7.36 -4.81
N TRP A 547 -2.02 -7.43 -5.10
CA TRP A 547 -1.02 -6.39 -4.79
C TRP A 547 0.17 -6.52 -5.73
N GLY A 548 0.90 -5.41 -5.93
CA GLY A 548 2.00 -5.38 -6.90
C GLY A 548 1.58 -5.81 -8.30
N ASN A 549 2.31 -6.74 -8.93
CA ASN A 549 2.05 -7.11 -10.33
C ASN A 549 0.69 -7.83 -10.53
N THR A 550 0.15 -8.49 -9.49
CA THR A 550 -1.09 -9.27 -9.64
C THR A 550 -2.34 -8.40 -9.79
N VAL A 551 -2.27 -7.12 -9.46
CA VAL A 551 -3.37 -6.16 -9.65
C VAL A 551 -3.76 -6.07 -11.12
N ASN A 552 -2.77 -5.97 -12.02
CA ASN A 552 -3.01 -5.92 -13.46
C ASN A 552 -3.69 -7.20 -13.97
N VAL A 553 -3.32 -8.37 -13.42
CA VAL A 553 -3.98 -9.65 -13.75
C VAL A 553 -5.43 -9.66 -13.28
N CYS A 554 -5.70 -9.16 -12.06
CA CYS A 554 -7.07 -9.03 -11.55
C CYS A 554 -7.92 -8.08 -12.40
N GLU A 555 -7.37 -6.96 -12.88
CA GLU A 555 -8.09 -6.03 -13.76
C GLU A 555 -8.43 -6.66 -15.11
N GLN A 556 -7.49 -7.40 -15.72
CA GLN A 556 -7.73 -8.13 -16.97
C GLN A 556 -8.87 -9.16 -16.81
N VAL A 557 -8.80 -9.99 -15.76
CA VAL A 557 -9.87 -10.96 -15.46
C VAL A 557 -11.20 -10.27 -15.20
N ALA A 558 -11.18 -9.17 -14.47
CA ALA A 558 -12.38 -8.40 -14.22
C ALA A 558 -13.00 -7.90 -15.54
N ALA A 559 -12.20 -7.36 -16.46
CA ALA A 559 -12.68 -6.91 -17.78
C ALA A 559 -13.38 -8.04 -18.55
N THR A 560 -12.79 -9.22 -18.62
CA THR A 560 -13.38 -10.39 -19.28
C THR A 560 -14.68 -10.85 -18.62
N LEU A 561 -14.75 -10.86 -17.29
CA LEU A 561 -15.99 -11.17 -16.56
C LEU A 561 -17.11 -10.16 -16.89
N ALA A 562 -16.75 -8.89 -17.07
CA ALA A 562 -17.69 -7.82 -17.41
C ALA A 562 -18.35 -8.04 -18.77
N GLU A 563 -17.56 -8.46 -19.76
CA GLU A 563 -18.06 -8.81 -21.10
C GLU A 563 -19.09 -9.93 -21.05
N SER A 564 -19.01 -10.77 -20.02
CA SER A 564 -19.92 -11.90 -19.77
C SER A 564 -21.00 -11.59 -18.72
N GLY A 565 -21.18 -10.30 -18.38
CA GLY A 565 -22.28 -9.81 -17.52
C GLY A 565 -22.07 -9.96 -16.01
N ALA A 566 -20.84 -10.25 -15.57
CA ALA A 566 -20.44 -10.34 -14.17
C ALA A 566 -19.48 -9.21 -13.78
N GLU A 567 -19.89 -8.37 -12.81
CA GLU A 567 -19.07 -7.24 -12.34
C GLU A 567 -18.26 -7.63 -11.10
N ALA A 568 -16.93 -7.57 -11.20
CA ALA A 568 -16.01 -7.86 -10.09
C ALA A 568 -15.63 -6.59 -9.29
N ASP A 569 -15.63 -6.68 -7.96
CA ASP A 569 -15.01 -5.70 -7.06
C ASP A 569 -13.51 -6.01 -7.01
N VAL A 570 -12.65 -5.10 -7.44
CA VAL A 570 -11.19 -5.30 -7.48
C VAL A 570 -10.53 -4.42 -6.44
N ILE A 571 -9.75 -5.03 -5.55
CA ILE A 571 -9.04 -4.39 -4.45
C ILE A 571 -7.54 -4.61 -4.61
N ASP A 572 -6.78 -3.51 -4.61
CA ASP A 572 -5.33 -3.52 -4.44
C ASP A 572 -5.00 -3.27 -2.97
N LEU A 573 -4.34 -4.22 -2.31
CA LEU A 573 -4.02 -4.09 -0.88
C LEU A 573 -3.02 -2.98 -0.59
N ARG A 574 -2.03 -2.73 -1.46
CA ARG A 574 -0.87 -1.83 -1.27
C ARG A 574 0.04 -2.11 -0.08
N SER A 575 -0.51 -2.48 1.07
CA SER A 575 0.21 -2.74 2.32
C SER A 575 -0.21 -4.09 2.89
N LEU A 576 0.79 -4.88 3.29
CA LEU A 576 0.59 -6.21 3.87
C LEU A 576 0.71 -6.17 5.40
N SER A 577 1.45 -5.21 5.93
CA SER A 577 1.55 -5.00 7.37
C SER A 577 1.68 -3.50 7.67
N PRO A 578 0.67 -2.86 8.26
CA PRO A 578 -0.71 -3.35 8.44
C PRO A 578 -1.47 -3.45 7.11
N TRP A 579 -2.47 -4.33 7.00
CA TRP A 579 -3.32 -4.44 5.80
C TRP A 579 -4.79 -4.08 6.11
N ASP A 580 -5.53 -3.69 5.07
CA ASP A 580 -6.91 -3.18 5.17
C ASP A 580 -7.95 -4.31 5.28
N GLN A 581 -8.00 -4.95 6.46
CA GLN A 581 -8.95 -6.02 6.75
C GLN A 581 -10.41 -5.59 6.50
N ARG A 582 -10.74 -4.35 6.87
CA ARG A 582 -12.10 -3.83 6.79
C ARG A 582 -12.59 -3.73 5.35
N ALA A 583 -11.76 -3.23 4.42
CA ALA A 583 -12.14 -3.13 3.02
C ALA A 583 -12.38 -4.50 2.39
N VAL A 584 -11.49 -5.47 2.66
CA VAL A 584 -11.61 -6.83 2.12
C VAL A 584 -12.83 -7.55 2.69
N ILE A 585 -13.03 -7.54 4.01
CA ILE A 585 -14.21 -8.15 4.64
C ILE A 585 -15.49 -7.52 4.08
N SER A 586 -15.58 -6.19 4.04
CA SER A 586 -16.77 -5.50 3.53
C SER A 586 -17.08 -5.85 2.07
N SER A 587 -16.05 -6.06 1.24
CA SER A 587 -16.23 -6.47 -0.15
C SER A 587 -16.63 -7.94 -0.27
N ALA A 588 -15.95 -8.81 0.47
CA ALA A 588 -16.24 -10.24 0.50
C ALA A 588 -17.66 -10.53 1.00
N GLU A 589 -18.14 -9.80 2.01
CA GLU A 589 -19.53 -9.88 2.50
C GLU A 589 -20.54 -9.41 1.45
N LYS A 590 -20.19 -8.39 0.66
CA LYS A 590 -21.04 -7.86 -0.42
C LYS A 590 -21.18 -8.86 -1.56
N THR A 591 -20.08 -9.50 -1.98
CA THR A 591 -20.06 -10.38 -3.16
C THR A 591 -20.31 -11.85 -2.82
N ALA A 592 -20.19 -12.23 -1.54
CA ALA A 592 -20.19 -13.61 -1.03
C ALA A 592 -19.18 -14.56 -1.70
N ARG A 593 -18.24 -14.00 -2.47
CA ARG A 593 -17.21 -14.71 -3.24
C ARG A 593 -15.92 -13.92 -3.22
N LEU A 594 -14.81 -14.56 -2.87
CA LEU A 594 -13.49 -13.94 -2.74
C LEU A 594 -12.42 -14.76 -3.46
N LEU A 595 -11.61 -14.09 -4.29
CA LEU A 595 -10.41 -14.66 -4.88
C LEU A 595 -9.21 -13.78 -4.54
N VAL A 596 -8.21 -14.34 -3.86
CA VAL A 596 -6.95 -13.65 -3.53
C VAL A 596 -5.84 -14.08 -4.47
N VAL A 597 -5.10 -13.14 -5.06
CA VAL A 597 -4.08 -13.40 -6.09
C VAL A 597 -2.73 -12.79 -5.68
N HIS A 598 -1.69 -13.61 -5.55
CA HIS A 598 -0.35 -13.13 -5.13
C HIS A 598 0.82 -13.95 -5.70
N GLU A 599 1.98 -13.32 -5.83
CA GLU A 599 3.19 -13.93 -6.43
C GLU A 599 3.96 -14.88 -5.50
N ASP A 600 3.91 -14.65 -4.19
CA ASP A 600 4.66 -15.46 -3.23
C ASP A 600 4.09 -16.89 -3.12
N ASN A 601 4.80 -17.75 -2.38
CA ASN A 601 4.46 -19.16 -2.19
C ASN A 601 3.01 -19.39 -1.77
N GLN A 602 2.40 -20.45 -2.29
CA GLN A 602 1.09 -20.89 -1.84
C GLN A 602 1.13 -21.29 -0.36
N THR A 603 2.06 -22.11 0.09
CA THR A 603 2.14 -22.46 1.52
C THR A 603 2.66 -21.27 2.34
N SER A 604 1.92 -20.93 3.39
CA SER A 604 2.21 -19.78 4.27
C SER A 604 2.29 -18.41 3.59
N GLY A 605 1.87 -18.29 2.33
CA GLY A 605 1.74 -17.02 1.64
C GLY A 605 0.67 -16.12 2.24
N PHE A 606 0.80 -14.81 2.04
CA PHE A 606 -0.06 -13.82 2.67
C PHE A 606 -1.55 -13.95 2.29
N GLY A 607 -1.86 -14.55 1.13
CA GLY A 607 -3.25 -14.87 0.78
C GLY A 607 -3.94 -15.79 1.79
N ALA A 608 -3.20 -16.65 2.50
CA ALA A 608 -3.78 -17.49 3.56
C ALA A 608 -4.30 -16.66 4.74
N GLU A 609 -3.56 -15.61 5.13
CA GLU A 609 -3.95 -14.69 6.21
C GLU A 609 -5.24 -13.93 5.86
N VAL A 610 -5.35 -13.47 4.61
CA VAL A 610 -6.55 -12.80 4.10
C VAL A 610 -7.76 -13.74 4.17
N LEU A 611 -7.62 -14.97 3.70
CA LEU A 611 -8.70 -15.96 3.74
C LEU A 611 -9.08 -16.35 5.18
N ALA A 612 -8.11 -16.57 6.06
CA ALA A 612 -8.35 -16.89 7.47
C ALA A 612 -9.11 -15.76 8.18
N THR A 613 -8.65 -14.52 8.00
CA THR A 613 -9.31 -13.33 8.56
C THR A 613 -10.76 -13.21 8.09
N VAL A 614 -11.04 -13.42 6.80
CA VAL A 614 -12.41 -13.38 6.28
C VAL A 614 -13.24 -14.53 6.84
N ALA A 615 -12.69 -15.74 6.95
CA ALA A 615 -13.40 -16.89 7.53
C ALA A 615 -13.75 -16.70 9.02
N GLU A 616 -12.89 -16.03 9.79
CA GLU A 616 -13.09 -15.77 11.21
C GLU A 616 -14.03 -14.58 11.48
N GLN A 617 -13.99 -13.54 10.63
CA GLN A 617 -14.61 -12.26 10.93
C GLN A 617 -15.83 -11.90 10.06
N ALA A 618 -15.99 -12.50 8.87
CA ALA A 618 -17.15 -12.21 8.03
C ALA A 618 -18.45 -12.69 8.67
N ARG A 619 -19.52 -11.90 8.49
CA ARG A 619 -20.85 -12.14 9.08
C ARG A 619 -21.76 -12.97 8.17
N VAL A 620 -21.33 -13.22 6.94
CA VAL A 620 -22.04 -14.05 5.96
C VAL A 620 -21.11 -15.14 5.43
N PRO A 621 -21.64 -16.28 4.96
CA PRO A 621 -20.83 -17.28 4.27
C PRO A 621 -20.19 -16.68 3.01
N VAL A 622 -18.88 -16.85 2.87
CA VAL A 622 -18.11 -16.42 1.70
C VAL A 622 -17.46 -17.65 1.06
N SER A 623 -17.72 -17.89 -0.22
CA SER A 623 -16.97 -18.89 -1.00
C SER A 623 -15.63 -18.29 -1.40
N MET A 624 -14.53 -18.99 -1.14
CA MET A 624 -13.21 -18.38 -1.27
C MET A 624 -12.15 -19.32 -1.84
N GLU A 625 -11.33 -18.79 -2.74
CA GLU A 625 -10.15 -19.44 -3.29
C GLU A 625 -8.97 -18.47 -3.30
N ARG A 626 -7.76 -18.99 -3.55
CA ARG A 626 -6.57 -18.18 -3.82
C ARG A 626 -5.78 -18.76 -4.97
N VAL A 627 -5.17 -17.88 -5.77
CA VAL A 627 -4.26 -18.24 -6.86
C VAL A 627 -2.89 -17.64 -6.53
N ALA A 628 -1.93 -18.52 -6.32
CA ALA A 628 -0.57 -18.16 -5.97
C ALA A 628 0.43 -19.00 -6.76
N ARG A 629 1.72 -18.65 -6.67
CA ARG A 629 2.78 -19.54 -7.16
C ARG A 629 2.75 -20.84 -6.35
N PRO A 630 2.83 -22.03 -6.98
CA PRO A 630 3.01 -23.26 -6.23
C PRO A 630 4.33 -23.24 -5.45
N ASP A 631 4.51 -24.18 -4.52
CA ASP A 631 5.70 -24.29 -3.67
C ASP A 631 6.91 -24.83 -4.45
N THR A 632 7.31 -24.08 -5.48
CA THR A 632 8.41 -24.31 -6.40
C THR A 632 9.17 -23.01 -6.64
N HIS A 633 10.35 -23.12 -7.23
CA HIS A 633 11.14 -21.96 -7.65
C HIS A 633 10.71 -21.48 -9.04
N ILE A 634 10.96 -20.20 -9.32
CA ILE A 634 10.67 -19.59 -10.62
C ILE A 634 11.76 -20.03 -11.62
N PRO A 635 11.43 -20.78 -12.69
CA PRO A 635 12.41 -21.24 -13.68
C PRO A 635 12.87 -20.11 -14.60
N CYS A 636 14.02 -20.26 -15.26
CA CYS A 636 14.50 -19.29 -16.26
C CYS A 636 13.80 -19.42 -17.62
N ASN A 637 13.24 -20.59 -17.93
CA ASN A 637 12.45 -20.76 -19.15
C ASN A 637 11.17 -19.92 -19.01
N PHE A 638 10.96 -18.98 -19.94
CA PHE A 638 9.93 -17.95 -19.77
C PHE A 638 8.51 -18.49 -19.78
N ALA A 639 8.18 -19.47 -20.63
CA ALA A 639 6.87 -20.13 -20.58
C ALA A 639 6.64 -20.83 -19.24
N ASN A 640 7.61 -21.64 -18.78
CA ASN A 640 7.49 -22.29 -17.47
C ASN A 640 7.41 -21.27 -16.32
N GLN A 641 8.07 -20.12 -16.46
CA GLN A 641 8.02 -19.02 -15.50
C GLN A 641 6.61 -18.43 -15.41
N LEU A 642 5.99 -18.13 -16.55
CA LEU A 642 4.62 -17.62 -16.58
C LEU A 642 3.61 -18.67 -16.06
N GLU A 643 3.85 -19.96 -16.34
CA GLU A 643 2.99 -21.06 -15.88
C GLU A 643 2.99 -21.21 -14.35
N VAL A 644 4.18 -21.10 -13.71
CA VAL A 644 4.25 -21.17 -12.25
C VAL A 644 3.66 -19.93 -11.58
N LEU A 645 3.79 -18.74 -12.19
CA LEU A 645 3.23 -17.50 -11.65
C LEU A 645 1.70 -17.46 -11.79
N PRO A 646 1.00 -16.63 -10.99
CA PRO A 646 -0.41 -16.35 -11.23
C PRO A 646 -0.63 -15.80 -12.65
N SER A 647 -1.27 -16.55 -13.51
CA SER A 647 -1.56 -16.15 -14.89
C SER A 647 -3.02 -15.70 -15.04
N TYR A 648 -3.30 -14.92 -16.08
CA TYR A 648 -4.67 -14.57 -16.47
C TYR A 648 -5.58 -15.80 -16.56
N GLU A 649 -5.09 -16.87 -17.20
CA GLU A 649 -5.82 -18.13 -17.35
C GLU A 649 -6.17 -18.79 -16.01
N ARG A 650 -5.19 -18.93 -15.11
CA ARG A 650 -5.42 -19.55 -13.79
C ARG A 650 -6.38 -18.72 -12.93
N VAL A 651 -6.23 -17.40 -12.96
CA VAL A 651 -7.08 -16.49 -12.18
C VAL A 651 -8.51 -16.46 -12.75
N LEU A 652 -8.68 -16.39 -14.08
CA LEU A 652 -9.98 -16.44 -14.73
C LEU A 652 -10.68 -17.78 -14.45
N THR A 653 -9.94 -18.89 -14.53
CA THR A 653 -10.46 -20.23 -14.23
C THR A 653 -10.97 -20.34 -12.80
N ALA A 654 -10.22 -19.85 -11.82
CA ALA A 654 -10.67 -19.84 -10.43
C ALA A 654 -11.90 -18.93 -10.23
N ALA A 655 -11.91 -17.74 -10.83
CA ALA A 655 -13.05 -16.83 -10.76
C ALA A 655 -14.31 -17.43 -11.41
N ALA A 656 -14.18 -18.07 -12.56
CA ALA A 656 -15.26 -18.76 -13.25
C ALA A 656 -15.84 -19.90 -12.40
N ARG A 657 -15.01 -20.71 -11.73
CA ARG A 657 -15.49 -21.75 -10.80
C ARG A 657 -16.30 -21.17 -9.65
N LEU A 658 -15.85 -20.08 -9.03
CA LEU A 658 -16.58 -19.42 -7.95
C LEU A 658 -17.91 -18.81 -8.41
N LEU A 659 -17.99 -18.41 -9.68
CA LEU A 659 -19.15 -17.78 -10.30
C LEU A 659 -20.03 -18.73 -11.12
N ASP A 660 -19.74 -20.04 -11.11
CA ASP A 660 -20.44 -21.07 -11.89
C ASP A 660 -20.49 -20.77 -13.41
N PHE A 661 -19.37 -20.30 -13.98
CA PHE A 661 -19.15 -20.20 -15.42
C PHE A 661 -18.42 -21.42 -15.98
N GLU A 662 -18.81 -21.83 -17.18
CA GLU A 662 -18.01 -22.67 -18.07
C GLU A 662 -17.07 -21.77 -18.90
N ILE A 663 -15.82 -22.21 -19.07
CA ILE A 663 -14.82 -21.54 -19.92
C ILE A 663 -14.55 -22.42 -21.14
N ASP A 664 -14.62 -21.80 -22.31
CA ASP A 664 -14.12 -22.34 -23.58
C ASP A 664 -12.88 -21.54 -23.99
N TRP A 665 -11.71 -22.18 -23.98
CA TRP A 665 -10.44 -21.59 -24.41
C TRP A 665 -10.29 -21.79 -25.92
N GLN A 666 -10.27 -20.69 -26.67
CA GLN A 666 -10.06 -20.74 -28.12
C GLN A 666 -8.58 -20.55 -28.41
N GLU A 667 -7.99 -21.50 -29.15
CA GLU A 667 -6.65 -21.36 -29.68
C GLU A 667 -6.61 -20.20 -30.69
N PRO A 668 -5.57 -19.36 -30.65
CA PRO A 668 -5.36 -18.33 -31.67
C PRO A 668 -5.15 -18.98 -33.04
N GLU A 669 -5.49 -18.27 -34.12
CA GLU A 669 -5.22 -18.76 -35.48
C GLU A 669 -3.69 -18.98 -35.63
N PRO A 670 -3.27 -20.11 -36.22
CA PRO A 670 -1.84 -20.39 -36.41
C PRO A 670 -1.21 -19.29 -37.27
N GLU A 671 0.02 -18.91 -36.93
CA GLU A 671 0.82 -18.00 -37.76
C GLU A 671 0.97 -18.54 -39.19
N GLU A 672 1.16 -17.64 -40.16
CA GLU A 672 1.39 -18.02 -41.55
C GLU A 672 2.58 -18.99 -41.67
N GLU A 673 2.32 -20.23 -42.12
CA GLU A 673 3.37 -21.23 -42.34
C GLU A 673 4.49 -20.66 -43.24
N GLY A 674 5.71 -20.69 -42.73
CA GLY A 674 6.91 -20.26 -43.48
C GLY A 674 7.35 -18.82 -43.24
N VAL A 675 6.80 -18.11 -42.24
CA VAL A 675 7.24 -16.76 -41.84
C VAL A 675 8.00 -16.84 -40.51
N TYR A 676 9.12 -16.13 -40.39
CA TYR A 676 9.91 -16.00 -39.15
C TYR A 676 10.21 -14.54 -38.85
N PHE A 677 9.95 -14.10 -37.62
CA PHE A 677 10.28 -12.74 -37.20
C PHE A 677 11.62 -12.71 -36.44
N VAL A 678 12.54 -11.88 -36.91
CA VAL A 678 13.72 -11.49 -36.11
C VAL A 678 13.27 -10.38 -35.17
N GLU A 679 13.25 -10.65 -33.88
CA GLU A 679 12.79 -9.71 -32.86
C GLU A 679 13.92 -8.90 -32.24
N ALA A 680 13.58 -7.72 -31.71
CA ALA A 680 14.49 -6.90 -30.92
C ALA A 680 14.81 -7.59 -29.60
N VAL A 681 16.11 -7.75 -29.29
CA VAL A 681 16.58 -8.30 -28.02
C VAL A 681 17.27 -7.21 -27.20
N GLY A 682 17.30 -7.36 -25.87
CA GLY A 682 18.04 -6.47 -24.96
C GLY A 682 19.42 -7.02 -24.61
N SER A 683 20.30 -6.17 -24.06
CA SER A 683 21.62 -6.58 -23.54
C SER A 683 21.53 -7.28 -22.17
N GLY A 684 20.41 -7.11 -21.47
CA GLY A 684 20.07 -7.82 -20.24
C GLY A 684 18.59 -7.63 -19.87
N PRO A 685 18.12 -8.28 -18.80
CA PRO A 685 16.69 -8.32 -18.44
C PRO A 685 16.12 -6.99 -17.92
N ALA A 686 16.96 -5.96 -17.80
CA ALA A 686 16.54 -4.59 -17.46
C ALA A 686 16.17 -3.76 -18.70
N ASP A 687 16.48 -4.23 -19.91
CA ASP A 687 16.21 -3.50 -21.16
C ASP A 687 14.78 -3.80 -21.63
N GLU A 688 13.94 -2.76 -21.65
CA GLU A 688 12.57 -2.85 -22.18
C GLU A 688 12.46 -2.44 -23.63
N ALA A 689 13.37 -1.57 -24.05
CA ALA A 689 13.46 -1.09 -25.40
C ALA A 689 14.92 -0.87 -25.76
N VAL A 690 15.21 -1.02 -27.04
CA VAL A 690 16.53 -0.83 -27.64
C VAL A 690 16.40 0.14 -28.80
N VAL A 691 17.43 0.95 -28.99
CA VAL A 691 17.49 1.88 -30.12
C VAL A 691 18.17 1.16 -31.27
N VAL A 692 17.56 1.19 -32.44
CA VAL A 692 18.14 0.64 -33.66
C VAL A 692 19.20 1.61 -34.16
N CYS A 693 20.48 1.29 -33.98
CA CYS A 693 21.57 2.15 -34.41
C CYS A 693 21.79 2.09 -35.92
N GLU A 694 21.80 0.89 -36.47
CA GLU A 694 22.10 0.64 -37.88
C GLU A 694 21.42 -0.67 -38.34
N LEU A 695 20.87 -0.69 -39.55
CA LEU A 695 20.22 -1.86 -40.16
C LEU A 695 21.11 -2.42 -41.27
N PHE A 696 21.48 -3.70 -41.17
CA PHE A 696 22.41 -4.34 -42.11
C PHE A 696 21.71 -5.19 -43.18
N VAL A 697 20.39 -5.21 -43.20
CA VAL A 697 19.57 -6.01 -44.13
C VAL A 697 18.53 -5.20 -44.86
N GLN A 698 18.18 -5.62 -46.09
CA GLN A 698 17.15 -4.97 -46.92
C GLN A 698 16.11 -5.98 -47.44
N PRO A 699 14.88 -5.55 -47.75
CA PRO A 699 13.89 -6.40 -48.40
C PRO A 699 14.42 -7.07 -49.68
N GLY A 700 14.22 -8.37 -49.81
CA GLY A 700 14.72 -9.23 -50.88
C GLY A 700 16.10 -9.86 -50.63
N GLN A 701 16.79 -9.53 -49.54
CA GLN A 701 18.09 -10.10 -49.18
C GLN A 701 17.94 -11.46 -48.50
N THR A 702 18.79 -12.43 -48.86
CA THR A 702 18.88 -13.71 -48.14
C THR A 702 19.77 -13.55 -46.91
N VAL A 703 19.32 -14.07 -45.77
CA VAL A 703 20.05 -14.10 -44.50
C VAL A 703 20.18 -15.54 -44.00
N GLN A 704 21.28 -15.85 -43.31
CA GLN A 704 21.55 -17.14 -42.65
C GLN A 704 21.73 -16.97 -41.14
N PRO A 705 21.60 -18.05 -40.34
CA PRO A 705 21.91 -18.01 -38.91
C PRO A 705 23.33 -17.47 -38.66
N GLY A 706 23.43 -16.44 -37.82
CA GLY A 706 24.68 -15.75 -37.49
C GLY A 706 25.00 -14.51 -38.34
N ASP A 707 24.24 -14.24 -39.41
CA ASP A 707 24.38 -12.99 -40.16
C ASP A 707 23.84 -11.82 -39.34
N VAL A 708 24.60 -10.72 -39.28
CA VAL A 708 24.20 -9.50 -38.55
C VAL A 708 23.04 -8.83 -39.27
N VAL A 709 21.95 -8.60 -38.54
CA VAL A 709 20.70 -8.00 -39.02
C VAL A 709 20.63 -6.53 -38.64
N ALA A 710 21.02 -6.18 -37.41
CA ALA A 710 20.99 -4.81 -36.90
C ALA A 710 22.04 -4.58 -35.80
N SER A 711 22.51 -3.35 -35.63
CA SER A 711 23.20 -2.92 -34.41
C SER A 711 22.18 -2.26 -33.49
N LEU A 712 22.13 -2.71 -32.22
CA LEU A 712 21.18 -2.25 -31.23
C LEU A 712 21.92 -1.61 -30.04
N GLU A 713 21.46 -0.43 -29.62
CA GLU A 713 21.88 0.21 -28.37
C GLU A 713 20.87 -0.08 -27.27
N ALA A 714 21.34 -0.78 -26.25
CA ALA A 714 20.63 -1.01 -25.01
C ALA A 714 21.21 -0.15 -23.87
N THR A 715 20.56 -0.16 -22.70
CA THR A 715 20.89 0.76 -21.59
C THR A 715 22.35 0.64 -21.11
N LYS A 716 22.99 -0.52 -21.31
CA LYS A 716 24.33 -0.84 -20.79
C LYS A 716 25.40 -1.01 -21.86
N SER A 717 25.03 -1.21 -23.13
CA SER A 717 25.97 -1.52 -24.21
C SER A 717 25.32 -1.44 -25.59
N VAL A 718 26.13 -1.19 -26.62
CA VAL A 718 25.78 -1.42 -28.02
C VAL A 718 26.25 -2.83 -28.42
N PHE A 719 25.41 -3.58 -29.12
CA PHE A 719 25.74 -4.94 -29.59
C PHE A 719 25.09 -5.24 -30.95
N GLU A 720 25.58 -6.29 -31.62
CA GLU A 720 25.08 -6.74 -32.92
C GLU A 720 24.03 -7.84 -32.74
N LEU A 721 22.85 -7.66 -33.34
CA LEU A 721 21.80 -8.66 -33.43
C LEU A 721 22.00 -9.47 -34.70
N THR A 722 22.04 -10.80 -34.56
CA THR A 722 22.17 -11.73 -35.69
C THR A 722 20.87 -12.50 -35.95
N SER A 723 20.63 -12.92 -37.19
CA SER A 723 19.50 -13.82 -37.51
C SER A 723 19.72 -15.19 -36.88
N ALA A 724 18.66 -15.83 -36.41
CA ALA A 724 18.69 -17.23 -35.93
C ALA A 724 18.15 -18.23 -36.97
N ALA A 725 17.57 -17.74 -38.08
CA ALA A 725 16.98 -18.56 -39.13
C ALA A 725 17.49 -18.15 -40.53
N SER A 726 17.43 -19.10 -41.48
CA SER A 726 17.68 -18.84 -42.89
C SER A 726 16.40 -18.43 -43.60
N GLY A 727 16.44 -17.37 -44.41
CA GLY A 727 15.29 -16.95 -45.20
C GLY A 727 15.54 -15.71 -46.04
N ILE A 728 14.54 -15.31 -46.81
CA ILE A 728 14.53 -14.06 -47.56
C ILE A 728 13.85 -12.99 -46.71
N VAL A 729 14.52 -11.86 -46.51
CA VAL A 729 13.95 -10.69 -45.83
C VAL A 729 12.77 -10.20 -46.67
N GLU A 730 11.55 -10.42 -46.20
CA GLU A 730 10.35 -9.97 -46.89
C GLU A 730 10.09 -8.50 -46.59
N GLN A 731 10.26 -8.11 -45.33
CA GLN A 731 10.03 -6.75 -44.88
C GLN A 731 10.90 -6.39 -43.67
N VAL A 732 11.46 -5.18 -43.68
CA VAL A 732 12.05 -4.55 -42.49
C VAL A 732 10.98 -3.65 -41.88
N LEU A 733 10.70 -3.84 -40.58
CA LEU A 733 9.54 -3.26 -39.89
C LEU A 733 9.87 -1.97 -39.11
N VAL A 734 11.14 -1.60 -39.06
CA VAL A 734 11.68 -0.45 -38.32
C VAL A 734 12.63 0.38 -39.16
N ASN A 735 12.95 1.60 -38.73
CA ASN A 735 13.99 2.45 -39.30
C ASN A 735 15.15 2.65 -38.32
N GLU A 736 16.32 3.05 -38.84
CA GLU A 736 17.44 3.49 -38.01
C GLU A 736 17.05 4.71 -37.17
N GLY A 737 17.41 4.70 -35.88
CA GLY A 737 17.01 5.67 -34.88
C GLY A 737 15.69 5.35 -34.16
N ASP A 738 14.93 4.35 -34.60
CA ASP A 738 13.71 3.94 -33.92
C ASP A 738 14.02 3.26 -32.58
N THR A 739 13.22 3.57 -31.56
CA THR A 739 13.24 2.86 -30.27
C THR A 739 12.17 1.77 -30.30
N ILE A 740 12.59 0.51 -30.25
CA ILE A 740 11.70 -0.67 -30.32
C ILE A 740 11.69 -1.43 -29.00
N ALA A 741 10.53 -1.90 -28.56
CA ALA A 741 10.42 -2.72 -27.36
C ALA A 741 11.07 -4.10 -27.59
N VAL A 742 11.77 -4.62 -26.58
CA VAL A 742 12.33 -5.98 -26.60
C VAL A 742 11.20 -7.00 -26.79
N GLY A 743 11.37 -7.95 -27.71
CA GLY A 743 10.34 -8.92 -28.14
C GLY A 743 9.35 -8.37 -29.17
N LYS A 744 9.67 -7.27 -29.87
CA LYS A 744 8.92 -6.82 -31.05
C LYS A 744 9.68 -7.12 -32.35
N PRO A 745 8.96 -7.44 -33.44
CA PRO A 745 9.59 -7.84 -34.69
C PRO A 745 10.31 -6.66 -35.37
N LEU A 746 11.60 -6.83 -35.65
CA LEU A 746 12.45 -5.92 -36.43
C LEU A 746 12.38 -6.25 -37.93
N VAL A 747 12.44 -7.53 -38.25
CA VAL A 747 12.52 -8.03 -39.63
C VAL A 747 11.63 -9.24 -39.79
N ARG A 748 10.82 -9.26 -40.86
CA ARG A 748 10.03 -10.42 -41.29
C ARG A 748 10.79 -11.19 -42.35
N LEU A 749 11.06 -12.47 -42.10
CA LEU A 749 11.71 -13.41 -43.02
C LEU A 749 10.68 -14.39 -43.58
N GLN A 750 10.83 -14.71 -44.86
CA GLN A 750 10.22 -15.89 -45.46
C GLN A 750 11.24 -17.04 -45.41
N LEU A 751 10.90 -18.11 -44.71
CA LEU A 751 11.75 -19.28 -44.52
C LEU A 751 11.86 -20.11 -45.82
N ASP A 752 13.04 -20.68 -46.06
CA ASP A 752 13.23 -21.72 -47.08
C ASP A 752 12.56 -23.02 -46.61
N ALA A 753 11.91 -23.75 -47.52
CA ALA A 753 10.99 -24.86 -47.25
C ALA A 753 11.58 -26.10 -46.51
N GLU A 754 12.81 -26.06 -45.98
CA GLU A 754 13.51 -27.20 -45.36
C GLU A 754 14.28 -26.89 -44.05
N VAL A 755 13.87 -25.90 -43.23
CA VAL A 755 14.56 -25.61 -41.96
C VAL A 755 13.64 -25.78 -40.75
N GLU A 756 13.99 -26.72 -39.85
CA GLU A 756 13.44 -26.83 -38.49
C GLU A 756 13.85 -25.58 -37.69
N THR A 757 12.86 -24.79 -37.30
CA THR A 757 13.02 -23.64 -36.41
C THR A 757 13.34 -24.11 -34.99
N THR A 758 14.40 -23.59 -34.39
CA THR A 758 14.59 -23.71 -32.93
C THR A 758 13.52 -22.86 -32.23
N ASP A 759 12.67 -23.52 -31.44
CA ASP A 759 11.51 -22.98 -30.71
C ASP A 759 11.73 -21.55 -30.18
N ALA A 760 11.21 -20.56 -30.93
CA ALA A 760 10.87 -19.27 -30.36
C ALA A 760 9.57 -19.47 -29.57
N CYS A 761 9.66 -19.32 -28.25
CA CYS A 761 8.53 -19.51 -27.36
C CYS A 761 7.62 -18.28 -27.40
N GLU A 762 6.78 -18.18 -28.43
CA GLU A 762 5.67 -17.23 -28.43
C GLU A 762 4.50 -17.79 -27.61
N VAL A 763 4.20 -17.11 -26.50
CA VAL A 763 3.00 -17.39 -25.70
C VAL A 763 1.85 -16.57 -26.28
N THR A 764 1.15 -17.14 -27.26
CA THR A 764 -0.11 -16.56 -27.76
C THR A 764 -1.21 -16.79 -26.71
N GLN A 765 -1.80 -15.70 -26.20
CA GLN A 765 -2.85 -15.78 -25.17
C GLN A 765 -4.16 -16.31 -25.78
N ALA A 766 -4.61 -17.47 -25.34
CA ALA A 766 -5.90 -18.02 -25.71
C ALA A 766 -7.06 -17.08 -25.29
N ILE A 767 -8.06 -16.92 -26.17
CA ILE A 767 -9.22 -16.06 -25.91
C ILE A 767 -10.29 -16.90 -25.22
N ALA A 768 -10.67 -16.53 -24.00
CA ALA A 768 -11.70 -17.22 -23.24
C ALA A 768 -13.11 -16.73 -23.62
N LYS A 769 -14.02 -17.67 -23.92
CA LYS A 769 -15.46 -17.41 -23.93
C LYS A 769 -16.10 -18.00 -22.68
N LEU A 770 -16.77 -17.15 -21.90
CA LEU A 770 -17.48 -17.56 -20.70
C LEU A 770 -18.95 -17.80 -20.98
N ARG A 771 -19.49 -18.89 -20.46
CA ARG A 771 -20.94 -19.18 -20.47
C ARG A 771 -21.41 -19.49 -19.06
N ARG A 772 -22.39 -18.73 -18.57
CA ARG A 772 -22.97 -18.98 -17.24
C ARG A 772 -23.81 -20.26 -17.27
N VAL A 773 -23.60 -21.16 -16.31
CA VAL A 773 -24.42 -22.36 -16.16
C VAL A 773 -25.71 -22.01 -15.42
N ALA A 774 -26.87 -22.42 -15.95
CA ALA A 774 -28.16 -22.12 -15.33
C ALA A 774 -28.38 -22.95 -14.03
N ASP A 775 -28.67 -22.24 -12.94
CA ASP A 775 -29.18 -22.66 -11.63
C ASP A 775 -28.59 -23.92 -10.96
N LYS A 776 -27.45 -23.74 -10.28
CA LYS A 776 -27.26 -24.32 -8.94
C LYS A 776 -27.70 -23.28 -7.91
N LYS A 777 -28.61 -23.66 -7.01
CA LYS A 777 -29.17 -22.84 -5.92
C LYS A 777 -28.15 -21.82 -5.40
N ASN A 778 -28.30 -20.56 -5.84
CA ASN A 778 -27.44 -19.47 -5.42
C ASN A 778 -27.31 -19.46 -3.90
N LEU A 779 -26.09 -19.28 -3.38
CA LEU A 779 -25.84 -18.71 -2.05
C LEU A 779 -26.37 -17.27 -2.07
N ALA A 780 -27.69 -17.14 -2.13
CA ALA A 780 -28.37 -15.86 -2.05
C ALA A 780 -28.06 -15.34 -0.66
N VAL A 781 -27.33 -14.22 -0.60
CA VAL A 781 -27.16 -13.43 0.62
C VAL A 781 -28.56 -12.98 1.02
N ARG A 782 -29.22 -13.76 1.89
CA ARG A 782 -30.41 -13.33 2.60
C ARG A 782 -29.96 -12.26 3.58
N THR A 783 -29.85 -11.03 3.10
CA THR A 783 -29.92 -9.87 3.98
C THR A 783 -31.24 -9.99 4.71
N LYS A 784 -31.20 -10.26 6.02
CA LYS A 784 -32.36 -10.16 6.91
C LYS A 784 -32.81 -8.71 6.90
N ARG A 785 -33.62 -8.33 5.91
CA ARG A 785 -34.52 -7.18 6.01
C ARG A 785 -35.60 -7.60 6.99
N THR A 786 -35.88 -6.75 7.97
CA THR A 786 -37.11 -6.81 8.76
C THR A 786 -38.28 -6.96 7.79
N GLU A 787 -39.02 -8.07 7.91
CA GLU A 787 -40.17 -8.39 7.07
C GLU A 787 -41.30 -7.39 7.38
N HIS A 788 -41.27 -6.22 6.73
CA HIS A 788 -42.50 -5.53 6.40
C HIS A 788 -43.14 -6.32 5.25
N ARG A 789 -44.44 -6.63 5.37
CA ARG A 789 -45.22 -7.26 4.30
C ARG A 789 -45.17 -6.33 3.09
N ALA A 790 -44.30 -6.62 2.13
CA ALA A 790 -44.20 -5.84 0.92
C ALA A 790 -45.51 -5.98 0.12
N PHE A 791 -46.08 -4.86 -0.26
CA PHE A 791 -47.29 -4.78 -1.09
C PHE A 791 -47.02 -3.96 -2.35
N ASP A 792 -47.87 -4.13 -3.35
CA ASP A 792 -47.75 -3.43 -4.63
C ASP A 792 -48.14 -1.97 -4.50
N VAL A 793 -47.32 -1.07 -5.05
CA VAL A 793 -47.60 0.38 -5.08
C VAL A 793 -48.20 0.72 -6.44
N GLY A 794 -49.36 1.36 -6.44
CA GLY A 794 -50.05 1.78 -7.64
C GLY A 794 -49.57 3.13 -8.17
N ILE A 795 -49.66 3.34 -9.48
CA ILE A 795 -49.48 4.66 -10.12
C ILE A 795 -50.80 5.10 -10.79
N SER A 796 -51.17 6.36 -10.63
CA SER A 796 -52.39 6.97 -11.20
C SER A 796 -52.27 7.26 -12.71
N SER A 797 -53.24 8.01 -13.28
CA SER A 797 -52.99 8.75 -14.52
C SER A 797 -51.88 9.79 -14.33
N ILE A 798 -51.31 10.26 -15.44
CA ILE A 798 -50.23 11.26 -15.43
C ILE A 798 -50.74 12.53 -16.10
N ALA A 799 -50.70 13.64 -15.38
CA ALA A 799 -50.98 14.96 -15.92
C ALA A 799 -49.68 15.67 -16.34
N ILE A 800 -49.76 16.51 -17.38
CA ILE A 800 -48.62 17.22 -17.95
C ILE A 800 -48.99 18.66 -18.23
N ALA A 801 -48.16 19.60 -17.80
CA ALA A 801 -48.21 20.98 -18.27
C ALA A 801 -46.89 21.35 -18.99
N GLN A 802 -46.99 21.92 -20.18
CA GLN A 802 -45.83 22.33 -20.98
C GLN A 802 -45.85 23.84 -21.17
N GLY A 803 -44.67 24.43 -21.42
CA GLY A 803 -44.60 25.84 -21.77
C GLY A 803 -45.49 26.17 -22.97
N SER A 804 -46.14 27.35 -22.95
CA SER A 804 -47.15 27.70 -23.96
C SER A 804 -46.56 28.03 -25.33
N ARG A 805 -45.27 28.33 -25.42
CA ARG A 805 -44.59 28.71 -26.67
C ARG A 805 -44.05 27.49 -27.41
N ILE A 806 -44.35 27.36 -28.71
CA ILE A 806 -43.71 26.36 -29.58
C ILE A 806 -42.49 27.01 -30.24
N VAL A 807 -41.33 26.38 -30.09
CA VAL A 807 -40.06 26.84 -30.66
C VAL A 807 -39.58 25.83 -31.71
N PRO A 808 -39.76 26.14 -33.01
CA PRO A 808 -39.31 25.27 -34.09
C PRO A 808 -37.81 25.41 -34.34
N ASN A 809 -37.20 24.44 -35.03
CA ASN A 809 -35.77 24.47 -35.33
C ASN A 809 -35.33 25.69 -36.16
N GLU A 810 -36.21 26.24 -37.00
CA GLU A 810 -35.95 27.45 -37.80
C GLU A 810 -35.61 28.65 -36.92
N GLU A 811 -36.26 28.77 -35.75
CA GLU A 811 -36.01 29.86 -34.82
C GLU A 811 -34.62 29.73 -34.17
N LEU A 812 -34.23 28.52 -33.77
CA LEU A 812 -32.94 28.27 -33.13
C LEU A 812 -31.77 28.36 -34.13
N ALA A 813 -32.00 27.95 -35.37
CA ALA A 813 -31.02 28.07 -36.45
C ALA A 813 -30.66 29.54 -36.74
N ALA A 814 -31.57 30.49 -36.49
CA ALA A 814 -31.29 31.93 -36.67
C ALA A 814 -30.17 32.46 -35.76
N PHE A 815 -29.89 31.76 -34.65
CA PHE A 815 -28.80 32.11 -33.73
C PHE A 815 -27.46 31.45 -34.10
N GLN A 816 -27.42 30.68 -35.20
CA GLN A 816 -26.31 29.79 -35.56
C GLN A 816 -25.80 30.11 -36.98
N PRO A 817 -24.71 30.87 -37.13
CA PRO A 817 -24.29 31.41 -38.43
C PRO A 817 -23.88 30.33 -39.46
N ASP A 818 -23.45 29.15 -39.01
CA ASP A 818 -22.90 28.08 -39.86
C ASP A 818 -23.76 26.81 -39.93
N ARG A 819 -24.97 26.79 -39.33
CA ARG A 819 -25.78 25.56 -39.19
C ARG A 819 -27.27 25.82 -39.42
N GLY A 820 -27.92 24.98 -40.23
CA GLY A 820 -29.34 25.10 -40.57
C GLY A 820 -30.28 24.31 -39.66
N SER A 821 -31.59 24.49 -39.82
CA SER A 821 -32.62 23.75 -39.04
C SER A 821 -32.56 22.23 -39.26
N THR A 822 -32.09 21.79 -40.44
CA THR A 822 -31.85 20.38 -40.77
C THR A 822 -30.70 19.75 -39.98
N ASP A 823 -29.68 20.52 -39.58
CA ASP A 823 -28.58 20.04 -38.75
C ASP A 823 -29.05 19.71 -37.34
N ILE A 824 -29.99 20.51 -36.81
CA ILE A 824 -30.60 20.26 -35.50
C ILE A 824 -31.40 18.96 -35.53
N SER A 825 -32.25 18.77 -36.55
CA SER A 825 -33.03 17.53 -36.72
C SER A 825 -32.11 16.32 -36.89
N ARG A 826 -31.06 16.41 -37.71
CA ARG A 826 -30.10 15.31 -37.92
C ARG A 826 -29.33 14.97 -36.65
N ARG A 827 -28.96 15.98 -35.84
CA ARG A 827 -28.15 15.77 -34.63
C ARG A 827 -28.97 15.26 -33.45
N THR A 828 -30.22 15.69 -33.32
CA THR A 828 -31.03 15.50 -32.10
C THR A 828 -32.30 14.68 -32.32
N GLY A 829 -32.83 14.64 -33.53
CA GLY A 829 -34.15 14.10 -33.86
C GLY A 829 -35.33 14.96 -33.38
N ILE A 830 -35.07 16.17 -32.87
CA ILE A 830 -36.09 17.11 -32.37
C ILE A 830 -36.46 18.08 -33.49
N GLU A 831 -37.75 18.31 -33.70
CA GLU A 831 -38.31 19.27 -34.67
C GLU A 831 -38.80 20.55 -33.99
N SER A 832 -39.35 20.42 -32.79
CA SER A 832 -39.86 21.56 -32.00
C SER A 832 -39.75 21.30 -30.49
N ARG A 833 -39.70 22.38 -29.72
CA ARG A 833 -39.66 22.39 -28.25
C ARG A 833 -40.81 23.23 -27.71
N ARG A 834 -41.19 22.98 -26.46
CA ARG A 834 -42.14 23.80 -25.70
C ARG A 834 -41.35 24.68 -24.74
N TRP A 835 -41.42 26.00 -24.87
CA TRP A 835 -40.79 26.95 -23.93
C TRP A 835 -41.86 27.75 -23.19
N ILE A 836 -41.53 28.21 -22.00
CA ILE A 836 -42.41 29.11 -21.24
C ILE A 836 -42.59 30.46 -21.95
N CYS A 837 -43.77 31.06 -21.79
CA CYS A 837 -44.05 32.46 -22.13
C CYS A 837 -43.81 33.39 -20.93
N GLN A 838 -43.84 34.70 -21.16
CA GLN A 838 -43.82 35.68 -20.08
C GLN A 838 -45.05 35.48 -19.16
N GLY A 839 -44.80 35.25 -17.87
CA GLY A 839 -45.83 34.95 -16.86
C GLY A 839 -46.03 33.46 -16.56
N GLU A 840 -45.35 32.56 -17.27
CA GLU A 840 -45.25 31.14 -16.92
C GLU A 840 -43.91 30.85 -16.24
N ASP A 841 -43.92 29.91 -15.31
CA ASP A 841 -42.74 29.44 -14.60
C ASP A 841 -42.91 27.99 -14.11
N ALA A 842 -41.87 27.45 -13.47
CA ALA A 842 -41.88 26.06 -13.01
C ALA A 842 -43.00 25.78 -11.99
N VAL A 843 -43.26 26.70 -11.06
CA VAL A 843 -44.29 26.55 -10.02
C VAL A 843 -45.68 26.55 -10.63
N SER A 844 -45.99 27.53 -11.48
CA SER A 844 -47.31 27.68 -12.12
C SER A 844 -47.64 26.49 -13.04
N LEU A 845 -46.67 25.99 -13.82
CA LEU A 845 -46.86 24.79 -14.61
C LEU A 845 -47.00 23.53 -13.74
N ALA A 846 -46.19 23.38 -12.68
CA ALA A 846 -46.29 22.24 -11.77
C ALA A 846 -47.65 22.21 -11.04
N ALA A 847 -48.12 23.35 -10.54
CA ALA A 847 -49.43 23.48 -9.93
C ALA A 847 -50.55 23.12 -10.92
N LYS A 848 -50.44 23.56 -12.19
CA LYS A 848 -51.37 23.18 -13.26
C LYS A 848 -51.46 21.66 -13.47
N ALA A 849 -50.31 20.99 -13.57
CA ALA A 849 -50.28 19.53 -13.69
C ALA A 849 -50.88 18.85 -12.44
N CYS A 850 -50.59 19.38 -11.24
CA CYS A 850 -51.11 18.85 -9.99
C CYS A 850 -52.63 19.00 -9.88
N TRP A 851 -53.20 20.16 -10.18
CA TRP A 851 -54.66 20.34 -10.21
C TRP A 851 -55.33 19.39 -11.20
N GLU A 852 -54.73 19.18 -12.37
CA GLU A 852 -55.26 18.27 -13.38
C GLU A 852 -55.25 16.82 -12.91
N VAL A 853 -54.17 16.32 -12.29
CA VAL A 853 -54.15 14.93 -11.79
C VAL A 853 -55.08 14.75 -10.59
N LEU A 854 -55.16 15.74 -9.68
CA LEU A 854 -56.07 15.71 -8.55
C LEU A 854 -57.53 15.69 -9.00
N ASP A 855 -57.90 16.46 -10.02
CA ASP A 855 -59.24 16.45 -10.62
C ASP A 855 -59.55 15.12 -11.32
N GLN A 856 -58.60 14.61 -12.13
CA GLN A 856 -58.74 13.30 -12.80
C GLN A 856 -58.92 12.14 -11.81
N GLU A 857 -58.20 12.21 -10.69
CA GLU A 857 -58.24 11.22 -9.63
C GLU A 857 -59.30 11.56 -8.56
N GLN A 858 -60.10 12.62 -8.73
CA GLN A 858 -61.14 13.03 -7.77
C GLN A 858 -60.62 13.13 -6.32
N LEU A 859 -59.45 13.75 -6.13
CA LEU A 859 -58.79 13.99 -4.86
C LEU A 859 -58.72 15.49 -4.57
N ILE A 860 -58.70 15.85 -3.29
CA ILE A 860 -58.31 17.18 -2.83
C ILE A 860 -56.88 17.14 -2.27
N VAL A 861 -56.25 18.31 -2.11
CA VAL A 861 -54.87 18.40 -1.60
C VAL A 861 -54.73 17.76 -0.22
N ASP A 862 -55.75 17.85 0.64
CA ASP A 862 -55.75 17.25 1.99
C ASP A 862 -55.79 15.70 1.99
N ASP A 863 -56.03 15.07 0.83
CA ASP A 863 -55.95 13.60 0.67
C ASP A 863 -54.51 13.11 0.39
N ILE A 864 -53.56 14.02 0.23
CA ILE A 864 -52.15 13.73 -0.10
C ILE A 864 -51.30 13.79 1.17
N ASP A 865 -50.50 12.75 1.41
CA ASP A 865 -49.68 12.65 2.62
C ASP A 865 -48.24 13.16 2.41
N LEU A 866 -47.78 13.11 1.15
CA LEU A 866 -46.43 13.52 0.76
C LEU A 866 -46.40 14.13 -0.65
N VAL A 867 -45.74 15.28 -0.80
CA VAL A 867 -45.41 15.90 -2.09
C VAL A 867 -43.90 15.80 -2.33
N VAL A 868 -43.50 15.10 -3.39
CA VAL A 868 -42.10 15.02 -3.82
C VAL A 868 -41.94 15.71 -5.16
N CYS A 869 -41.09 16.73 -5.24
CA CYS A 869 -40.82 17.44 -6.49
C CYS A 869 -39.41 17.15 -7.01
N ALA A 870 -39.30 16.44 -8.14
CA ALA A 870 -38.06 16.32 -8.88
C ALA A 870 -37.83 17.53 -9.78
N THR A 871 -36.76 18.28 -9.52
CA THR A 871 -36.40 19.46 -10.33
C THR A 871 -34.90 19.74 -10.32
N THR A 872 -34.37 20.22 -11.45
CA THR A 872 -33.04 20.84 -11.54
C THR A 872 -33.08 22.35 -11.75
N SER A 873 -34.28 22.93 -11.83
CA SER A 873 -34.50 24.34 -12.12
C SER A 873 -35.38 24.99 -11.05
N PRO A 874 -35.08 24.84 -9.74
CA PRO A 874 -35.86 25.49 -8.72
C PRO A 874 -35.70 27.01 -8.82
N GLN A 875 -36.78 27.75 -8.58
CA GLN A 875 -36.74 29.22 -8.61
C GLN A 875 -35.92 29.81 -7.46
N VAL A 876 -35.97 29.16 -6.31
CA VAL A 876 -35.23 29.51 -5.09
C VAL A 876 -34.79 28.23 -4.40
N MET A 877 -33.73 28.30 -3.58
CA MET A 877 -33.26 27.16 -2.78
C MET A 877 -34.16 26.87 -1.58
N THR A 878 -34.80 27.89 -1.03
CA THR A 878 -35.70 27.77 0.12
C THR A 878 -36.74 28.88 0.06
N PRO A 879 -38.04 28.58 0.21
CA PRO A 879 -38.64 27.24 0.37
C PRO A 879 -38.41 26.31 -0.84
N SER A 880 -38.57 25.00 -0.65
CA SER A 880 -38.46 24.03 -1.75
C SER A 880 -39.55 24.26 -2.81
N MET A 881 -39.31 23.80 -4.04
CA MET A 881 -40.29 23.81 -5.13
C MET A 881 -41.56 23.07 -4.72
N ALA A 882 -41.44 21.92 -4.04
CA ALA A 882 -42.57 21.16 -3.50
C ALA A 882 -43.42 22.00 -2.53
N CYS A 883 -42.80 22.80 -1.65
CA CYS A 883 -43.53 23.70 -0.74
C CYS A 883 -44.24 24.83 -1.50
N HIS A 884 -43.63 25.36 -2.56
CA HIS A 884 -44.28 26.36 -3.42
C HIS A 884 -45.48 25.80 -4.17
N VAL A 885 -45.36 24.58 -4.72
CA VAL A 885 -46.47 23.86 -5.36
C VAL A 885 -47.58 23.61 -4.34
N LEU A 886 -47.26 23.10 -3.15
CA LEU A 886 -48.23 22.88 -2.08
C LEU A 886 -48.95 24.19 -1.68
N SER A 887 -48.22 25.30 -1.55
CA SER A 887 -48.82 26.61 -1.24
C SER A 887 -49.81 27.07 -2.32
N GLN A 888 -49.55 26.77 -3.60
CA GLN A 888 -50.50 27.06 -4.69
C GLN A 888 -51.73 26.16 -4.61
N LEU A 889 -51.53 24.85 -4.38
CA LEU A 889 -52.61 23.87 -4.29
C LEU A 889 -53.58 24.17 -3.13
N SER A 890 -53.06 24.65 -2.00
CA SER A 890 -53.86 25.04 -0.82
C SER A 890 -54.43 26.46 -0.89
N GLY A 891 -54.27 27.18 -2.01
CA GLY A 891 -54.74 28.57 -2.16
C GLY A 891 -54.11 29.55 -1.15
N GLY A 892 -52.91 29.24 -0.65
CA GLY A 892 -52.22 30.02 0.39
C GLY A 892 -52.76 29.82 1.81
N ASN A 893 -53.61 28.81 2.06
CA ASN A 893 -54.09 28.48 3.40
C ASN A 893 -52.95 27.89 4.25
N ALA A 894 -52.64 28.52 5.39
CA ALA A 894 -51.56 28.12 6.29
C ALA A 894 -51.88 26.90 7.17
N GLU A 895 -53.11 26.35 7.12
CA GLU A 895 -53.52 25.20 7.94
C GLU A 895 -53.23 23.83 7.29
N THR A 896 -53.01 23.75 5.97
CA THR A 896 -52.66 22.47 5.30
C THR A 896 -51.24 22.04 5.70
N SER A 897 -51.12 20.88 6.36
CA SER A 897 -49.85 20.33 6.87
C SER A 897 -49.52 19.00 6.20
N ILE A 898 -48.76 19.05 5.10
CA ILE A 898 -48.36 17.89 4.30
C ILE A 898 -46.82 17.86 4.20
N GLN A 899 -46.21 16.68 4.22
CA GLN A 899 -44.77 16.56 4.00
C GLN A 899 -44.43 16.98 2.57
N ALA A 900 -43.43 17.86 2.38
CA ALA A 900 -43.07 18.35 1.05
C ALA A 900 -41.56 18.62 0.92
N TYR A 901 -40.91 18.03 -0.09
CA TYR A 901 -39.48 18.24 -0.35
C TYR A 901 -39.09 18.01 -1.82
N ASP A 902 -37.93 18.54 -2.20
CA ASP A 902 -37.38 18.40 -3.54
C ASP A 902 -36.36 17.26 -3.64
N ILE A 903 -36.26 16.68 -4.84
CA ILE A 903 -35.18 15.77 -5.23
C ILE A 903 -34.46 16.35 -6.45
N ASN A 904 -33.17 16.62 -6.32
CA ASN A 904 -32.31 16.96 -7.44
C ASN A 904 -31.52 15.73 -7.91
N ALA A 905 -32.00 15.08 -8.97
CA ALA A 905 -31.29 14.01 -9.67
C ALA A 905 -31.39 14.15 -11.20
N ALA A 906 -31.51 15.41 -11.67
CA ALA A 906 -31.62 15.77 -13.08
C ALA A 906 -32.58 14.86 -13.85
N CYS A 907 -32.19 14.40 -15.05
CA CYS A 907 -33.02 13.57 -15.90
C CYS A 907 -33.48 12.24 -15.27
N SER A 908 -32.83 11.78 -14.19
CA SER A 908 -33.23 10.58 -13.46
C SER A 908 -34.21 10.85 -12.30
N GLY A 909 -34.55 12.13 -12.06
CA GLY A 909 -35.37 12.60 -10.94
C GLY A 909 -36.73 11.91 -10.78
N TYR A 910 -37.39 11.55 -11.89
CA TYR A 910 -38.66 10.82 -11.80
C TYR A 910 -38.48 9.43 -11.16
N LEU A 911 -37.44 8.68 -11.55
CA LEU A 911 -37.16 7.36 -10.96
C LEU A 911 -36.76 7.46 -9.49
N TYR A 912 -36.00 8.50 -9.13
CA TYR A 912 -35.67 8.78 -7.73
C TYR A 912 -36.92 9.09 -6.91
N SER A 913 -37.84 9.89 -7.46
CA SER A 913 -39.10 10.24 -6.79
C SER A 913 -40.05 9.04 -6.68
N LEU A 914 -40.10 8.19 -7.71
CA LEU A 914 -40.85 6.93 -7.65
C LEU A 914 -40.32 6.00 -6.56
N GLN A 915 -39.00 5.88 -6.38
CA GLN A 915 -38.45 5.06 -5.29
C GLN A 915 -38.74 5.67 -3.91
N ALA A 916 -38.56 6.98 -3.76
CA ALA A 916 -38.84 7.67 -2.50
C ALA A 916 -40.31 7.52 -2.09
N GLY A 917 -41.24 7.72 -3.03
CA GLY A 917 -42.66 7.50 -2.80
C GLY A 917 -43.01 6.03 -2.56
N TYR A 918 -42.40 5.10 -3.31
CA TYR A 918 -42.57 3.66 -3.07
C TYR A 918 -42.18 3.29 -1.63
N ASP A 919 -40.99 3.71 -1.18
CA ASP A 919 -40.47 3.38 0.15
C ASP A 919 -41.26 4.05 1.28
N TYR A 920 -41.75 5.27 1.07
CA TYR A 920 -42.69 5.93 1.99
C TYR A 920 -43.95 5.08 2.17
N LEU A 921 -44.58 4.68 1.05
CA LEU A 921 -45.80 3.89 1.07
C LEU A 921 -45.59 2.52 1.70
N GLN A 922 -44.42 1.87 1.56
CA GLN A 922 -44.14 0.61 2.27
C GLN A 922 -44.30 0.72 3.81
N SER A 923 -44.23 1.92 4.38
CA SER A 923 -44.48 2.18 5.80
C SER A 923 -45.89 2.68 6.11
N ASP A 924 -46.66 3.11 5.10
CA ASP A 924 -48.00 3.67 5.21
C ASP A 924 -48.93 3.16 4.08
N PRO A 925 -49.60 2.01 4.28
CA PRO A 925 -50.44 1.37 3.26
C PRO A 925 -51.67 2.17 2.81
N GLU A 926 -52.12 3.14 3.58
CA GLU A 926 -53.26 4.02 3.23
C GLU A 926 -52.80 5.31 2.52
N GLY A 927 -51.48 5.54 2.46
CA GLY A 927 -50.92 6.80 2.00
C GLY A 927 -51.09 7.06 0.50
N ARG A 928 -51.00 8.34 0.14
CA ARG A 928 -50.95 8.85 -1.23
C ARG A 928 -49.80 9.83 -1.40
N VAL A 929 -48.92 9.55 -2.37
CA VAL A 929 -47.75 10.40 -2.65
C VAL A 929 -47.95 11.12 -3.97
N LEU A 930 -47.93 12.45 -3.96
CA LEU A 930 -47.93 13.28 -5.16
C LEU A 930 -46.49 13.47 -5.65
N VAL A 931 -46.14 12.77 -6.74
CA VAL A 931 -44.86 12.89 -7.43
C VAL A 931 -44.97 13.93 -8.53
N VAL A 932 -44.21 15.00 -8.38
CA VAL A 932 -44.16 16.13 -9.31
C VAL A 932 -42.79 16.14 -10.00
N THR A 933 -42.76 16.34 -11.31
CA THR A 933 -41.53 16.73 -12.02
C THR A 933 -41.72 18.15 -12.52
N ALA A 934 -40.71 19.01 -12.36
CA ALA A 934 -40.82 20.40 -12.75
C ALA A 934 -39.53 20.90 -13.40
N GLU A 935 -39.52 21.02 -14.73
CA GLU A 935 -38.33 21.43 -15.48
C GLU A 935 -38.63 22.60 -16.40
N VAL A 936 -38.02 23.75 -16.07
CA VAL A 936 -38.00 24.95 -16.90
C VAL A 936 -36.54 25.30 -17.15
N LEU A 937 -36.02 24.81 -18.28
CA LEU A 937 -34.61 24.85 -18.63
C LEU A 937 -34.31 25.89 -19.71
N SER A 938 -35.32 26.34 -20.47
CA SER A 938 -35.14 27.32 -21.54
C SER A 938 -34.45 28.63 -21.10
N PRO A 939 -34.67 29.18 -19.88
CA PRO A 939 -33.95 30.37 -19.43
C PRO A 939 -32.46 30.12 -19.12
N LEU A 940 -32.04 28.86 -18.98
CA LEU A 940 -30.67 28.44 -18.66
C LEU A 940 -29.84 28.11 -19.91
N LEU A 941 -30.36 28.38 -21.10
CA LEU A 941 -29.68 28.07 -22.38
C LEU A 941 -28.88 29.28 -22.88
N ASP A 942 -27.63 29.03 -23.29
CA ASP A 942 -26.90 29.98 -24.13
C ASP A 942 -27.30 29.71 -25.58
N LEU A 943 -28.10 30.60 -26.18
CA LEU A 943 -28.56 30.46 -27.56
C LEU A 943 -27.41 30.43 -28.59
N LYS A 944 -26.20 30.85 -28.21
CA LYS A 944 -25.00 30.75 -29.05
C LYS A 944 -24.33 29.38 -28.95
N ASP A 945 -24.54 28.64 -27.86
CA ASP A 945 -24.03 27.27 -27.72
C ASP A 945 -24.94 26.28 -28.45
N PHE A 946 -24.50 25.86 -29.63
CA PHE A 946 -25.23 24.90 -30.46
C PHE A 946 -25.43 23.54 -29.79
N ASP A 947 -24.55 23.13 -28.88
CA ASP A 947 -24.58 21.77 -28.34
C ASP A 947 -25.68 21.59 -27.28
N THR A 948 -26.09 22.68 -26.62
CA THR A 948 -27.07 22.67 -25.52
C THR A 948 -28.38 23.38 -25.86
N SER A 949 -28.33 24.53 -26.55
CA SER A 949 -29.53 25.34 -26.87
C SER A 949 -30.59 24.62 -27.70
N ILE A 950 -30.17 23.63 -28.49
CA ILE A 950 -31.03 22.88 -29.40
C ILE A 950 -31.71 21.67 -28.75
N LEU A 951 -31.51 21.42 -27.46
CA LEU A 951 -31.98 20.18 -26.83
C LEU A 951 -33.24 20.38 -26.00
N PHE A 952 -33.25 21.38 -25.14
CA PHE A 952 -34.16 21.38 -23.99
C PHE A 952 -35.54 21.99 -24.29
N GLY A 953 -36.55 21.41 -23.65
CA GLY A 953 -37.91 21.93 -23.57
C GLY A 953 -38.35 22.04 -22.10
N ASP A 954 -39.39 22.83 -21.87
CA ASP A 954 -39.96 23.12 -20.56
C ASP A 954 -41.26 22.33 -20.38
N ALA A 955 -41.30 21.49 -19.35
CA ALA A 955 -42.47 20.72 -19.00
C ALA A 955 -42.46 20.31 -17.52
N THR A 956 -43.65 20.13 -16.99
CA THR A 956 -43.91 19.59 -15.66
C THR A 956 -44.87 18.40 -15.76
N SER A 957 -44.79 17.49 -14.79
CA SER A 957 -45.76 16.41 -14.63
C SER A 957 -46.23 16.29 -13.19
N ALA A 958 -47.40 15.69 -13.01
CA ALA A 958 -47.87 15.24 -11.71
C ALA A 958 -48.46 13.82 -11.83
N THR A 959 -48.11 12.98 -10.86
CA THR A 959 -48.56 11.60 -10.76
C THR A 959 -48.81 11.26 -9.29
N VAL A 960 -49.91 10.59 -8.98
CA VAL A 960 -50.21 10.07 -7.63
C VAL A 960 -49.74 8.62 -7.53
N LEU A 961 -49.02 8.30 -6.46
CA LEU A 961 -48.73 6.93 -6.05
C LEU A 961 -49.68 6.50 -4.95
N TYR A 962 -50.20 5.28 -5.07
CA TYR A 962 -51.19 4.71 -4.17
C TYR A 962 -50.58 3.60 -3.31
N GLY A 963 -50.83 3.66 -2.01
CA GLY A 963 -50.62 2.54 -1.09
C GLY A 963 -51.58 1.37 -1.33
N GLU A 964 -51.40 0.27 -0.61
CA GLU A 964 -52.16 -0.99 -0.75
C GLU A 964 -53.67 -0.76 -0.81
N ALA A 965 -54.18 0.15 0.03
CA ALA A 965 -55.60 0.42 0.18
C ALA A 965 -56.28 1.10 -1.03
N HIS A 966 -55.48 1.64 -1.95
CA HIS A 966 -55.95 2.41 -3.11
C HIS A 966 -55.41 1.86 -4.44
N CYS A 967 -54.76 0.71 -4.42
CA CYS A 967 -54.17 0.11 -5.61
C CYS A 967 -55.19 -0.32 -6.67
N ASP A 968 -56.46 -0.51 -6.32
CA ASP A 968 -57.54 -0.75 -7.27
C ASP A 968 -57.79 0.44 -8.23
N ARG A 969 -57.39 1.65 -7.82
CA ARG A 969 -57.49 2.88 -8.62
C ARG A 969 -56.31 3.08 -9.59
N SER A 970 -55.26 2.27 -9.46
CA SER A 970 -54.02 2.43 -10.20
C SER A 970 -54.11 1.95 -11.66
N ARG A 971 -53.40 2.63 -12.54
CA ARG A 971 -53.21 2.26 -13.96
C ARG A 971 -52.11 1.22 -14.17
N ALA A 972 -51.12 1.20 -13.27
CA ALA A 972 -50.06 0.22 -13.25
C ALA A 972 -49.52 0.04 -11.83
N TRP A 973 -48.86 -1.08 -11.58
CA TRP A 973 -48.08 -1.31 -10.38
C TRP A 973 -46.63 -0.95 -10.63
N VAL A 974 -46.04 -0.23 -9.68
CA VAL A 974 -44.64 0.18 -9.70
C VAL A 974 -43.83 -0.86 -8.94
N HIS A 975 -42.91 -1.52 -9.62
CA HIS A 975 -41.85 -2.22 -8.91
C HIS A 975 -40.81 -1.20 -8.42
N ARG A 976 -40.35 -1.37 -7.18
CA ARG A 976 -39.35 -0.49 -6.55
C ARG A 976 -38.18 -0.22 -7.52
N PRO A 977 -37.99 1.03 -7.99
CA PRO A 977 -36.89 1.37 -8.88
C PRO A 977 -35.52 1.04 -8.25
N LYS A 978 -34.49 0.88 -9.07
CA LYS A 978 -33.09 0.73 -8.65
C LYS A 978 -32.30 1.95 -9.12
N LEU A 979 -31.60 2.57 -8.19
CA LEU A 979 -30.93 3.85 -8.38
C LEU A 979 -29.45 3.70 -8.06
N SER A 980 -28.63 4.44 -8.81
CA SER A 980 -27.17 4.47 -8.69
C SER A 980 -26.65 5.86 -9.05
N ALA A 981 -25.40 6.14 -8.67
CA ALA A 981 -24.71 7.35 -9.07
C ALA A 981 -23.19 7.09 -9.20
N ARG A 982 -22.49 7.96 -9.93
CA ARG A 982 -21.02 8.07 -9.89
C ARG A 982 -20.64 9.50 -9.53
N GLY A 983 -19.54 9.70 -8.80
CA GLY A 983 -19.04 11.04 -8.51
C GLY A 983 -18.53 11.74 -9.78
N ASP A 984 -18.99 12.96 -10.03
CA ASP A 984 -18.46 13.87 -11.06
C ASP A 984 -18.29 15.26 -10.44
N VAL A 985 -17.18 15.93 -10.74
CA VAL A 985 -16.85 17.27 -10.23
C VAL A 985 -17.59 18.39 -10.99
N GLY A 986 -18.59 18.06 -11.81
CA GLY A 986 -19.39 19.02 -12.59
C GLY A 986 -18.77 19.46 -13.91
N GLN A 987 -17.68 18.82 -14.36
CA GLN A 987 -16.99 19.17 -15.60
C GLN A 987 -17.62 18.52 -16.85
N THR A 988 -18.42 17.47 -16.68
CA THR A 988 -18.98 16.71 -17.81
C THR A 988 -20.38 17.17 -18.22
N LEU A 989 -21.25 17.46 -17.26
CA LEU A 989 -22.59 18.04 -17.46
C LEU A 989 -22.95 18.85 -16.21
N SER A 990 -23.27 20.13 -16.39
CA SER A 990 -23.62 21.07 -15.32
C SER A 990 -24.89 21.85 -15.67
N VAL A 991 -25.80 21.95 -14.70
CA VAL A 991 -27.02 22.77 -14.75
C VAL A 991 -26.93 23.81 -13.63
N PRO A 992 -26.68 25.10 -13.94
CA PRO A 992 -26.54 26.13 -12.93
C PRO A 992 -27.89 26.65 -12.44
N PHE A 993 -27.89 27.42 -11.34
CA PHE A 993 -29.06 28.20 -10.94
C PHE A 993 -29.37 29.30 -11.95
N LEU A 994 -30.62 29.77 -11.91
CA LEU A 994 -31.03 30.93 -12.68
C LEU A 994 -30.15 32.13 -12.33
N ASN A 995 -29.56 32.76 -13.35
CA ASN A 995 -28.58 33.86 -13.27
C ASN A 995 -27.14 33.49 -12.89
N ASP A 996 -26.82 32.22 -12.57
CA ASP A 996 -25.45 31.78 -12.25
C ASP A 996 -24.68 31.22 -13.46
N GLY A 997 -25.30 31.20 -14.64
CA GLY A 997 -24.68 30.80 -15.89
C GLY A 997 -25.63 30.05 -16.82
N TYR A 998 -25.04 29.30 -17.74
CA TYR A 998 -25.76 28.48 -18.71
C TYR A 998 -25.43 26.99 -18.56
N ILE A 999 -26.33 26.12 -19.00
CA ILE A 999 -26.10 24.67 -19.07
C ILE A 999 -24.86 24.39 -19.92
N LYS A 1000 -23.97 23.51 -19.45
CA LYS A 1000 -22.75 23.09 -20.17
C LYS A 1000 -22.63 21.58 -20.16
N MET A 1001 -22.20 20.99 -21.27
CA MET A 1001 -21.92 19.56 -21.32
C MET A 1001 -20.87 19.14 -22.37
N LYS A 1002 -20.23 17.99 -22.12
CA LYS A 1002 -19.35 17.29 -23.09
C LYS A 1002 -20.14 16.18 -23.79
N GLY A 1003 -20.83 16.53 -24.88
CA GLY A 1003 -21.84 15.66 -25.51
C GLY A 1003 -21.40 14.22 -25.83
N GLN A 1004 -20.18 14.01 -26.34
CA GLN A 1004 -19.69 12.66 -26.65
C GLN A 1004 -19.52 11.77 -25.40
N LYS A 1005 -18.98 12.33 -24.31
CA LYS A 1005 -18.79 11.61 -23.04
C LYS A 1005 -20.13 11.32 -22.37
N VAL A 1006 -21.07 12.27 -22.40
CA VAL A 1006 -22.44 12.07 -21.89
C VAL A 1006 -23.15 10.97 -22.67
N PHE A 1007 -23.01 10.92 -24.00
CA PHE A 1007 -23.63 9.90 -24.84
C PHE A 1007 -23.19 8.48 -24.46
N SER A 1008 -21.88 8.23 -24.37
CA SER A 1008 -21.36 6.88 -24.11
C SER A 1008 -21.73 6.38 -22.71
N GLU A 1009 -21.69 7.26 -21.71
CA GLU A 1009 -22.07 6.94 -20.33
C GLU A 1009 -23.58 6.72 -20.18
N ALA A 1010 -24.40 7.53 -20.85
CA ALA A 1010 -25.85 7.42 -20.79
C ALA A 1010 -26.34 6.07 -21.33
N VAL A 1011 -25.88 5.67 -22.53
CA VAL A 1011 -26.27 4.39 -23.14
C VAL A 1011 -25.84 3.21 -22.27
N ARG A 1012 -24.60 3.23 -21.76
CA ARG A 1012 -24.07 2.16 -20.90
C ARG A 1012 -24.84 2.05 -19.59
N SER A 1013 -25.05 3.17 -18.91
CA SER A 1013 -25.64 3.20 -17.57
C SER A 1013 -27.13 2.84 -17.59
N MET A 1014 -27.89 3.32 -18.58
CA MET A 1014 -29.32 3.00 -18.71
C MET A 1014 -29.56 1.52 -18.98
N ILE A 1015 -28.79 0.91 -19.88
CA ILE A 1015 -28.90 -0.53 -20.18
C ILE A 1015 -28.48 -1.36 -18.97
N SER A 1016 -27.31 -1.07 -18.39
CA SER A 1016 -26.83 -1.80 -17.20
C SER A 1016 -27.82 -1.73 -16.04
N SER A 1017 -28.43 -0.56 -15.81
CA SER A 1017 -29.44 -0.37 -14.76
C SER A 1017 -30.72 -1.17 -15.04
N LEU A 1018 -31.19 -1.15 -16.29
CA LEU A 1018 -32.38 -1.90 -16.69
C LEU A 1018 -32.15 -3.40 -16.54
N THR A 1019 -31.03 -3.92 -17.07
CA THR A 1019 -30.65 -5.34 -16.96
C THR A 1019 -30.59 -5.79 -15.49
N ARG A 1020 -29.98 -4.98 -14.62
CA ARG A 1020 -29.91 -5.28 -13.17
C ARG A 1020 -31.29 -5.30 -12.52
N THR A 1021 -32.15 -4.34 -12.87
CA THR A 1021 -33.51 -4.24 -12.33
C THR A 1021 -34.38 -5.42 -12.75
N CYS A 1022 -34.29 -5.86 -14.01
CA CYS A 1022 -35.00 -7.04 -14.50
C CYS A 1022 -34.48 -8.34 -13.84
N ARG A 1023 -33.15 -8.48 -13.71
CA ARG A 1023 -32.49 -9.64 -13.08
C ARG A 1023 -32.95 -9.87 -11.64
N ASP A 1024 -33.03 -8.82 -10.82
CA ASP A 1024 -33.48 -8.89 -9.42
C ASP A 1024 -34.91 -9.41 -9.25
N ARG A 1025 -35.72 -9.39 -10.32
CA ARG A 1025 -37.10 -9.86 -10.35
C ARG A 1025 -37.29 -11.15 -11.15
N GLY A 1026 -36.21 -11.74 -11.67
CA GLY A 1026 -36.29 -12.91 -12.53
C GLY A 1026 -37.01 -12.65 -13.85
N ILE A 1027 -36.93 -11.42 -14.38
CA ILE A 1027 -37.50 -11.02 -15.67
C ILE A 1027 -36.34 -10.88 -16.66
N ALA A 1028 -36.44 -11.43 -17.88
CA ALA A 1028 -35.47 -11.12 -18.93
C ALA A 1028 -35.80 -9.75 -19.53
N VAL A 1029 -34.78 -8.97 -19.94
CA VAL A 1029 -35.03 -7.68 -20.60
C VAL A 1029 -35.90 -7.85 -21.84
N ASP A 1030 -35.75 -8.97 -22.56
CA ASP A 1030 -36.53 -9.30 -23.75
C ASP A 1030 -38.00 -9.67 -23.46
N ASP A 1031 -38.35 -9.94 -22.19
CA ASP A 1031 -39.74 -10.16 -21.77
C ASP A 1031 -40.52 -8.86 -21.57
N LEU A 1032 -39.87 -7.71 -21.66
CA LEU A 1032 -40.53 -6.41 -21.59
C LEU A 1032 -41.23 -6.12 -22.93
N GLU A 1033 -42.49 -5.68 -22.91
CA GLU A 1033 -43.17 -5.26 -24.14
C GLU A 1033 -42.61 -3.95 -24.72
N MET A 1034 -42.16 -3.06 -23.84
CA MET A 1034 -41.67 -1.74 -24.24
C MET A 1034 -40.71 -1.16 -23.19
N ILE A 1035 -39.75 -0.37 -23.68
CA ILE A 1035 -38.85 0.42 -22.85
C ILE A 1035 -39.17 1.90 -23.06
N VAL A 1036 -39.36 2.64 -21.96
CA VAL A 1036 -39.60 4.08 -21.92
C VAL A 1036 -38.36 4.74 -21.30
N PRO A 1037 -37.35 5.11 -22.12
CA PRO A 1037 -36.15 5.75 -21.62
C PRO A 1037 -36.38 7.26 -21.41
N HIS A 1038 -35.51 7.89 -20.63
CA HIS A 1038 -35.36 9.33 -20.65
C HIS A 1038 -35.06 9.84 -22.07
N GLN A 1039 -35.78 10.87 -22.49
CA GLN A 1039 -35.75 11.43 -23.84
C GLN A 1039 -34.67 12.52 -23.98
N ALA A 1040 -33.39 12.12 -23.99
CA ALA A 1040 -32.27 13.07 -24.09
C ALA A 1040 -32.04 13.61 -25.52
N ASN A 1041 -31.98 12.70 -26.49
CA ASN A 1041 -31.97 12.94 -27.93
C ASN A 1041 -32.31 11.61 -28.64
N GLN A 1042 -32.76 11.67 -29.89
CA GLN A 1042 -33.16 10.49 -30.65
C GLN A 1042 -32.01 9.49 -30.86
N ARG A 1043 -30.76 9.96 -31.01
CA ARG A 1043 -29.61 9.08 -31.23
C ARG A 1043 -29.33 8.15 -30.04
N ILE A 1044 -29.52 8.63 -28.81
CA ILE A 1044 -29.39 7.80 -27.60
C ILE A 1044 -30.50 6.75 -27.60
N ILE A 1045 -31.72 7.13 -27.95
CA ILE A 1045 -32.86 6.21 -28.02
C ILE A 1045 -32.61 5.12 -29.07
N ASP A 1046 -32.14 5.51 -30.27
CA ASP A 1046 -31.79 4.57 -31.34
C ASP A 1046 -30.66 3.63 -30.92
N ALA A 1047 -29.67 4.13 -30.19
CA ALA A 1047 -28.56 3.33 -29.66
C ALA A 1047 -28.99 2.35 -28.55
N ILE A 1048 -30.02 2.68 -27.78
CA ILE A 1048 -30.65 1.73 -26.85
C ILE A 1048 -31.43 0.68 -27.65
N GLN A 1049 -32.25 1.10 -28.62
CA GLN A 1049 -33.04 0.22 -29.47
C GLN A 1049 -32.18 -0.81 -30.22
N SER A 1050 -30.98 -0.45 -30.66
CA SER A 1050 -30.07 -1.39 -31.35
C SER A 1050 -29.48 -2.47 -30.44
N ARG A 1051 -29.66 -2.37 -29.11
CA ARG A 1051 -29.05 -3.26 -28.11
C ARG A 1051 -30.08 -4.11 -27.36
N VAL A 1052 -31.36 -3.91 -27.60
CA VAL A 1052 -32.46 -4.59 -26.90
C VAL A 1052 -33.54 -5.00 -27.90
N ALA A 1053 -34.17 -6.16 -27.70
CA ALA A 1053 -35.26 -6.61 -28.56
C ALA A 1053 -36.59 -5.84 -28.39
N PRO A 1054 -37.01 -5.43 -27.16
CA PRO A 1054 -38.23 -4.67 -26.94
C PRO A 1054 -38.27 -3.36 -27.72
N ARG A 1055 -39.49 -2.90 -28.03
CA ARG A 1055 -39.69 -1.59 -28.65
C ARG A 1055 -39.31 -0.48 -27.67
N VAL A 1056 -38.47 0.46 -28.10
CA VAL A 1056 -38.11 1.65 -27.33
C VAL A 1056 -39.00 2.82 -27.74
N PHE A 1057 -39.71 3.42 -26.79
CA PHE A 1057 -40.62 4.53 -27.05
C PHE A 1057 -39.88 5.86 -27.25
N SER A 1058 -40.36 6.66 -28.21
CA SER A 1058 -39.88 8.02 -28.42
C SER A 1058 -41.01 8.96 -28.81
N ASN A 1059 -41.13 10.08 -28.11
CA ASN A 1059 -41.95 11.23 -28.51
C ASN A 1059 -41.14 12.54 -28.51
N ILE A 1060 -39.80 12.45 -28.42
CA ILE A 1060 -38.90 13.59 -28.27
C ILE A 1060 -39.02 14.63 -29.41
N ARG A 1061 -39.45 14.18 -30.59
CA ARG A 1061 -39.60 14.98 -31.82
C ARG A 1061 -40.33 16.31 -31.59
N HIS A 1062 -41.38 16.34 -30.77
CA HIS A 1062 -42.25 17.50 -30.59
C HIS A 1062 -42.15 18.16 -29.21
N HIS A 1063 -41.23 17.68 -28.36
CA HIS A 1063 -41.12 18.15 -26.98
C HIS A 1063 -39.71 18.60 -26.63
N GLY A 1064 -38.68 18.00 -27.25
CA GLY A 1064 -37.30 18.15 -26.83
C GLY A 1064 -37.00 17.40 -25.53
N ASN A 1065 -35.82 17.65 -24.98
CA ASN A 1065 -35.38 17.09 -23.70
C ASN A 1065 -35.99 17.89 -22.54
N THR A 1066 -36.94 17.29 -21.83
CA THR A 1066 -37.59 17.88 -20.66
C THR A 1066 -37.04 17.34 -19.33
N SER A 1067 -35.79 16.88 -19.31
CA SER A 1067 -35.10 16.34 -18.13
C SER A 1067 -35.94 15.27 -17.39
N SER A 1068 -36.24 15.49 -16.09
CA SER A 1068 -36.97 14.55 -15.24
C SER A 1068 -38.40 14.29 -15.74
N THR A 1069 -39.00 15.24 -16.46
CA THR A 1069 -40.36 15.15 -17.01
C THR A 1069 -40.47 14.21 -18.23
N SER A 1070 -39.34 13.81 -18.84
CA SER A 1070 -39.38 13.04 -20.09
C SER A 1070 -40.08 11.68 -19.97
N ILE A 1071 -39.81 10.93 -18.90
CA ILE A 1071 -40.47 9.62 -18.67
C ILE A 1071 -41.97 9.78 -18.43
N PRO A 1072 -42.45 10.61 -17.47
CA PRO A 1072 -43.89 10.76 -17.26
C PRO A 1072 -44.61 11.31 -18.50
N LEU A 1073 -43.96 12.20 -19.28
CA LEU A 1073 -44.50 12.68 -20.55
C LEU A 1073 -44.74 11.54 -21.55
N CYS A 1074 -43.81 10.59 -21.68
CA CYS A 1074 -44.01 9.39 -22.49
C CYS A 1074 -45.10 8.48 -21.90
N LEU A 1075 -45.11 8.29 -20.58
CA LEU A 1075 -46.08 7.41 -19.92
C LEU A 1075 -47.52 7.91 -20.04
N ARG A 1076 -47.76 9.23 -20.11
CA ARG A 1076 -49.07 9.80 -20.46
C ARG A 1076 -49.61 9.24 -21.79
N ASP A 1077 -48.74 9.05 -22.77
CA ASP A 1077 -49.11 8.56 -24.11
C ASP A 1077 -49.17 7.02 -24.14
N VAL A 1078 -48.34 6.34 -23.34
CA VAL A 1078 -48.23 4.88 -23.32
C VAL A 1078 -49.33 4.23 -22.47
N LEU A 1079 -49.54 4.66 -21.22
CA LEU A 1079 -50.42 3.99 -20.25
C LEU A 1079 -51.87 3.81 -20.74
N PRO A 1080 -52.54 4.80 -21.36
CA PRO A 1080 -53.92 4.62 -21.84
C PRO A 1080 -54.07 3.60 -22.96
N ASN A 1081 -52.98 3.28 -23.66
CA ASN A 1081 -52.95 2.37 -24.80
C ASN A 1081 -52.38 0.98 -24.47
N SER A 1082 -51.99 0.76 -23.21
CA SER A 1082 -51.40 -0.51 -22.76
C SER A 1082 -52.47 -1.53 -22.36
N ARG A 1083 -52.12 -2.81 -22.49
CA ARG A 1083 -52.97 -3.95 -22.10
C ARG A 1083 -52.60 -4.41 -20.69
N ARG A 1084 -53.61 -4.85 -19.93
CA ARG A 1084 -53.44 -5.45 -18.60
C ARG A 1084 -52.39 -6.57 -18.63
N GLY A 1085 -51.46 -6.57 -17.68
CA GLY A 1085 -50.36 -7.53 -17.53
C GLY A 1085 -49.11 -7.22 -18.35
N GLN A 1086 -49.09 -6.17 -19.17
CA GLN A 1086 -47.87 -5.75 -19.89
C GLN A 1086 -46.82 -5.20 -18.93
N LYS A 1087 -45.54 -5.46 -19.20
CA LYS A 1087 -44.41 -4.97 -18.42
C LYS A 1087 -43.63 -3.92 -19.21
N LEU A 1088 -43.52 -2.73 -18.63
CA LEU A 1088 -42.79 -1.60 -19.20
C LEU A 1088 -41.49 -1.38 -18.43
N GLY A 1089 -40.37 -1.33 -19.14
CA GLY A 1089 -39.08 -0.93 -18.57
C GLY A 1089 -38.89 0.58 -18.59
N LEU A 1090 -38.48 1.17 -17.48
CA LEU A 1090 -38.10 2.58 -17.39
C LEU A 1090 -36.58 2.68 -17.19
N CYS A 1091 -35.90 3.62 -17.85
CA CYS A 1091 -34.48 3.88 -17.58
C CYS A 1091 -34.10 5.34 -17.80
N ALA A 1092 -33.22 5.87 -16.96
CA ALA A 1092 -32.77 7.26 -17.07
C ALA A 1092 -31.30 7.43 -16.67
N PHE A 1093 -30.69 8.45 -17.25
CA PHE A 1093 -29.36 8.96 -16.91
C PHE A 1093 -29.42 10.48 -16.85
N GLY A 1094 -29.01 11.07 -15.72
CA GLY A 1094 -29.08 12.50 -15.44
C GLY A 1094 -27.72 13.17 -15.19
N GLY A 1095 -27.74 14.50 -15.19
CA GLY A 1095 -26.64 15.34 -14.71
C GLY A 1095 -26.19 14.97 -13.29
N GLY A 1096 -24.89 15.18 -13.01
CA GLY A 1096 -24.26 14.67 -11.79
C GLY A 1096 -24.05 13.15 -11.78
N PHE A 1097 -24.17 12.48 -12.94
CA PHE A 1097 -23.95 11.03 -13.10
C PHE A 1097 -24.88 10.17 -12.24
N THR A 1098 -26.10 10.63 -12.04
CA THR A 1098 -27.20 9.86 -11.43
C THR A 1098 -27.90 9.04 -12.51
N PHE A 1099 -28.27 7.81 -12.21
CA PHE A 1099 -28.98 6.94 -13.14
C PHE A 1099 -29.78 5.86 -12.43
N GLY A 1100 -30.71 5.25 -13.15
CA GLY A 1100 -31.53 4.19 -12.58
C GLY A 1100 -32.47 3.56 -13.59
N ALA A 1101 -33.17 2.54 -13.14
CA ALA A 1101 -34.22 1.88 -13.90
C ALA A 1101 -35.38 1.44 -12.99
N GLY A 1102 -36.55 1.27 -13.58
CA GLY A 1102 -37.77 0.81 -12.93
C GLY A 1102 -38.57 -0.10 -13.85
N ILE A 1103 -39.56 -0.80 -13.31
CA ILE A 1103 -40.48 -1.64 -14.09
C ILE A 1103 -41.90 -1.29 -13.65
N LEU A 1104 -42.79 -1.09 -14.63
CA LEU A 1104 -44.23 -0.94 -14.41
C LEU A 1104 -44.96 -2.17 -14.96
N GLU A 1105 -45.94 -2.69 -14.22
CA GLU A 1105 -46.84 -3.74 -14.66
C GLU A 1105 -48.26 -3.19 -14.78
N ILE A 1106 -48.87 -3.28 -15.96
CA ILE A 1106 -50.17 -2.63 -16.23
C ILE A 1106 -51.30 -3.36 -15.49
N ASN A 1107 -52.10 -2.62 -14.70
CA ASN A 1107 -53.16 -3.15 -13.84
C ASN A 1107 -54.50 -3.29 -14.57
#